data_AF-A0A953YGC0-F1
#
_entry.id   AF-A0A953YGC0-F1
#
_cell.length_a   1.000
_cell.length_b   1.000
_cell.length_c   1.000
_cell.angle_alpha   90.00
_cell.angle_beta   90.00
_cell.angle_gamma   90.00
#
_symmetry.space_group_name_H-M   'P 1'
#
loop_
_entity.id
_entity.type
_entity.pdbx_description
1 polymer ?
#
loop_
_entity_poly.entity_id
_entity_poly.type
_entity_poly.pdbx_seq_one_letter_code
_entity_poly.pdbx_strand_id
1 'polypeptide(L)'
;MNIKYLLGVSVVAVCIGYGAGHAAVIETGTNVFNPLPGGDGFIGIGHDPMAPAVGSLTINGGSTVLGTVVHIGSTVNSTGTLMLNDGTLATGAADTYNEVKIGNNGTGALSASNGGQILMTGQPFFAVGRRVGSSGDAVFDASSLSLTVDSGADFSAGVQVGRDGGGSLTLNNGSSLSIIDSVGTPGSQATYGEVLMVGRDGGPGSLTVDASTIQVSGTGASFHIARGGAQGTVDVRNGSSVKLTSTSNHADDVAVVHVGQSGSGNTGVLTVENSTLTLDGQAGGAFILIGSDNTNGEVTFSGTGTAVTLSTMANSAVQVGRDSGNGLLTIENGASVALDGDNSNLDVGRDSANGIATITGAGTTVTLSSTAFSTVVVGRDSGNGILTVEDGATLNINGDVGRLDVGRVGATGTVHVTSGGKINAMGSSDGDVFIGAAFADFGRPAAGIGTVVVEGAGSELNALDGVYVGSSEVGGGGPGTGTLTVRDGATINATNVYAGTGGVLNGDGTINANLIVDGGTVAPGNSPGTLTVNGDFDLLMGTLLIEIAGTGAGEFDVLNVSGDATLAGGTIEFQFLNGFSPLALDGFDFLNVGGTLDLTGTQFEVSGLGSGFQYDLSQNGGVFSLVALNDGSTQASEPAAAGLLGVGLLALWTRSRFRVRR
;
A
#
# COMPACT_ATOMS: atom_id res chain seq x y z
N MET A 1 -52.65 0.75 -9.95
CA MET A 1 -53.48 -0.46 -10.16
C MET A 1 -53.17 -1.43 -9.03
N ASN A 2 -54.15 -1.85 -8.23
CA ASN A 2 -53.95 -2.92 -7.24
C ASN A 2 -53.96 -4.25 -7.98
N ILE A 3 -52.80 -4.91 -8.09
CA ILE A 3 -52.68 -6.22 -8.75
C ILE A 3 -53.09 -7.29 -7.73
N LYS A 4 -54.36 -7.29 -7.31
CA LYS A 4 -54.91 -8.30 -6.38
C LYS A 4 -55.53 -9.52 -7.09
N TYR A 5 -55.62 -9.50 -8.42
CA TYR A 5 -56.46 -10.46 -9.18
C TYR A 5 -55.74 -11.24 -10.30
N LEU A 6 -54.40 -11.23 -10.37
CA LEU A 6 -53.63 -12.03 -11.36
C LEU A 6 -53.15 -13.39 -10.79
N LEU A 7 -53.93 -13.99 -9.87
CA LEU A 7 -53.65 -15.34 -9.39
C LEU A 7 -53.84 -16.36 -10.53
N GLY A 8 -52.77 -17.03 -10.94
CA GLY A 8 -52.81 -18.15 -11.88
C GLY A 8 -52.77 -17.78 -13.37
N VAL A 9 -52.42 -16.53 -13.72
CA VAL A 9 -52.24 -16.13 -15.13
C VAL A 9 -50.75 -16.15 -15.48
N SER A 10 -50.37 -17.00 -16.42
CA SER A 10 -49.03 -16.99 -17.00
C SER A 10 -48.88 -15.78 -17.92
N VAL A 11 -48.02 -14.83 -17.53
CA VAL A 11 -47.72 -13.62 -18.30
C VAL A 11 -46.26 -13.65 -18.73
N VAL A 12 -46.01 -13.48 -20.03
CA VAL A 12 -44.65 -13.51 -20.61
C VAL A 12 -43.89 -12.21 -20.37
N ALA A 13 -44.59 -11.07 -20.31
CA ALA A 13 -44.00 -9.76 -20.02
C ALA A 13 -44.97 -8.84 -19.28
N VAL A 14 -44.49 -8.15 -18.24
CA VAL A 14 -45.21 -7.12 -17.49
C VAL A 14 -44.45 -5.80 -17.63
N CYS A 15 -45.09 -4.79 -18.22
CA CYS A 15 -44.52 -3.44 -18.31
C CYS A 15 -45.39 -2.46 -17.50
N ILE A 16 -44.80 -1.85 -16.48
CA ILE A 16 -45.42 -0.83 -15.64
C ILE A 16 -44.88 0.53 -16.09
N GLY A 17 -45.74 1.37 -16.67
CA GLY A 17 -45.34 2.70 -17.15
C GLY A 17 -45.43 2.96 -18.65
N TYR A 18 -46.31 2.29 -19.42
CA TYR A 18 -46.55 2.69 -20.82
C TYR A 18 -47.16 4.11 -20.85
N GLY A 19 -46.35 5.14 -21.12
CA GLY A 19 -46.71 6.56 -20.95
C GLY A 19 -46.57 7.12 -19.51
N ALA A 20 -47.01 8.36 -19.29
CA ALA A 20 -46.78 9.08 -18.03
C ALA A 20 -47.63 8.59 -16.84
N GLY A 21 -46.98 8.21 -15.72
CA GLY A 21 -47.60 8.20 -14.39
C GLY A 21 -48.28 6.91 -13.90
N HIS A 22 -47.75 5.73 -14.20
CA HIS A 22 -48.37 4.46 -13.78
C HIS A 22 -47.70 3.86 -12.52
N ALA A 23 -48.50 3.48 -11.53
CA ALA A 23 -48.06 2.82 -10.31
C ALA A 23 -48.81 1.49 -10.07
N ALA A 24 -48.10 0.47 -9.62
CA ALA A 24 -48.64 -0.83 -9.23
C ALA A 24 -48.25 -1.17 -7.78
N VAL A 25 -49.18 -1.74 -7.02
CA VAL A 25 -48.93 -2.20 -5.64
C VAL A 25 -49.42 -3.64 -5.52
N ILE A 26 -48.57 -4.48 -4.92
CA ILE A 26 -48.86 -5.87 -4.55
C ILE A 26 -48.90 -5.93 -3.02
N GLU A 27 -50.03 -6.36 -2.48
CA GLU A 27 -50.28 -6.43 -1.03
C GLU A 27 -50.60 -7.87 -0.61
N THR A 28 -50.02 -8.29 0.52
CA THR A 28 -50.43 -9.43 1.38
C THR A 28 -50.46 -10.82 0.74
N GLY A 29 -49.41 -11.62 0.99
CA GLY A 29 -49.43 -13.10 0.91
C GLY A 29 -49.70 -13.73 -0.47
N THR A 30 -49.66 -12.95 -1.56
CA THR A 30 -49.91 -13.44 -2.92
C THR A 30 -48.61 -13.63 -3.71
N ASN A 31 -48.43 -14.81 -4.31
CA ASN A 31 -47.46 -15.04 -5.39
C ASN A 31 -48.09 -14.59 -6.70
N VAL A 32 -47.61 -13.49 -7.29
CA VAL A 32 -48.39 -12.81 -8.35
C VAL A 32 -47.97 -13.19 -9.77
N PHE A 33 -46.77 -13.73 -9.97
CA PHE A 33 -46.26 -14.02 -11.32
C PHE A 33 -45.45 -15.31 -11.32
N ASN A 34 -45.75 -16.22 -12.25
CA ASN A 34 -44.96 -17.40 -12.56
C ASN A 34 -44.83 -17.48 -14.09
N PRO A 35 -43.63 -17.29 -14.67
CA PRO A 35 -43.44 -17.44 -16.11
C PRO A 35 -43.78 -18.88 -16.55
N LEU A 36 -44.18 -19.05 -17.81
CA LEU A 36 -44.43 -20.37 -18.38
C LEU A 36 -43.17 -21.26 -18.21
N PRO A 37 -43.31 -22.59 -18.06
CA PRO A 37 -42.19 -23.50 -18.23
C PRO A 37 -41.53 -23.25 -19.61
N GLY A 38 -40.33 -22.68 -19.62
CA GLY A 38 -39.57 -22.34 -20.83
C GLY A 38 -39.81 -20.95 -21.44
N GLY A 39 -40.47 -20.00 -20.75
CA GLY A 39 -40.59 -18.61 -21.20
C GLY A 39 -39.82 -17.64 -20.29
N ASP A 40 -39.02 -16.74 -20.88
CA ASP A 40 -38.30 -15.69 -20.15
C ASP A 40 -39.30 -14.66 -19.58
N GLY A 41 -39.55 -14.66 -18.27
CA GLY A 41 -40.45 -13.70 -17.64
C GLY A 41 -39.80 -12.31 -17.56
N PHE A 42 -40.31 -11.33 -18.32
CA PHE A 42 -39.80 -9.95 -18.29
C PHE A 42 -40.67 -9.03 -17.42
N ILE A 43 -40.05 -8.26 -16.53
CA ILE A 43 -40.68 -7.20 -15.73
C ILE A 43 -39.96 -5.87 -16.02
N GLY A 44 -40.63 -4.95 -16.70
CA GLY A 44 -40.14 -3.59 -16.94
C GLY A 44 -40.89 -2.56 -16.08
N ILE A 45 -40.17 -1.78 -15.27
CA ILE A 45 -40.71 -0.68 -14.47
C ILE A 45 -40.13 0.64 -15.01
N GLY A 46 -41.00 1.55 -15.47
CA GLY A 46 -40.55 2.67 -16.29
C GLY A 46 -40.01 2.15 -17.62
N HIS A 47 -40.85 1.39 -18.34
CA HIS A 47 -40.51 0.77 -19.63
C HIS A 47 -41.49 1.20 -20.71
N ASP A 48 -40.98 1.92 -21.70
CA ASP A 48 -41.64 2.12 -22.99
C ASP A 48 -40.53 2.17 -24.07
N PRO A 49 -40.56 1.28 -25.08
CA PRO A 49 -39.56 1.23 -26.13
C PRO A 49 -39.66 2.42 -27.11
N MET A 50 -40.74 3.19 -27.09
CA MET A 50 -41.04 4.25 -28.06
C MET A 50 -41.10 5.65 -27.45
N ALA A 51 -41.17 5.78 -26.13
CA ALA A 51 -41.29 7.06 -25.44
C ALA A 51 -40.69 7.05 -24.02
N PRO A 52 -40.45 8.23 -23.40
CA PRO A 52 -40.17 8.32 -21.97
C PRO A 52 -41.33 7.75 -21.13
N ALA A 53 -41.00 6.92 -20.15
CA ALA A 53 -41.96 6.23 -19.28
C ALA A 53 -41.68 6.52 -17.81
N VAL A 54 -42.74 6.64 -16.99
CA VAL A 54 -42.61 6.67 -15.53
C VAL A 54 -43.44 5.55 -14.93
N GLY A 55 -42.78 4.64 -14.21
CA GLY A 55 -43.40 3.48 -13.59
C GLY A 55 -42.95 3.27 -12.15
N SER A 56 -43.85 2.80 -11.30
CA SER A 56 -43.49 2.32 -9.96
C SER A 56 -44.15 1.01 -9.59
N LEU A 57 -43.44 0.16 -8.85
CA LEU A 57 -43.93 -1.09 -8.28
C LEU A 57 -43.62 -1.13 -6.78
N THR A 58 -44.60 -1.49 -5.96
CA THR A 58 -44.41 -1.77 -4.54
C THR A 58 -44.80 -3.21 -4.22
N ILE A 59 -43.95 -3.94 -3.50
CA ILE A 59 -44.18 -5.31 -3.02
C ILE A 59 -44.17 -5.28 -1.49
N ASN A 60 -45.31 -5.64 -0.87
CA ASN A 60 -45.51 -5.52 0.57
C ASN A 60 -45.94 -6.84 1.25
N GLY A 61 -45.66 -6.94 2.56
CA GLY A 61 -46.35 -7.84 3.49
C GLY A 61 -46.22 -9.33 3.15
N GLY A 62 -44.98 -9.80 3.10
CA GLY A 62 -44.55 -11.16 2.76
C GLY A 62 -44.83 -11.59 1.31
N SER A 63 -45.21 -10.67 0.42
CA SER A 63 -45.57 -11.04 -0.96
C SER A 63 -44.31 -11.32 -1.80
N THR A 64 -44.42 -12.28 -2.73
CA THR A 64 -43.32 -12.65 -3.63
C THR A 64 -43.71 -12.40 -5.08
N VAL A 65 -42.81 -11.74 -5.82
CA VAL A 65 -42.87 -11.61 -7.29
C VAL A 65 -41.76 -12.45 -7.90
N LEU A 66 -42.11 -13.30 -8.88
CA LEU A 66 -41.12 -14.04 -9.67
C LEU A 66 -40.91 -13.36 -11.03
N GLY A 67 -39.66 -13.24 -11.45
CA GLY A 67 -39.28 -12.79 -12.80
C GLY A 67 -37.93 -13.36 -13.22
N THR A 68 -37.67 -13.50 -14.51
CA THR A 68 -36.35 -13.91 -15.03
C THR A 68 -35.50 -12.68 -15.31
N VAL A 69 -36.12 -11.64 -15.87
CA VAL A 69 -35.46 -10.38 -16.26
C VAL A 69 -36.26 -9.22 -15.68
N VAL A 70 -35.65 -8.43 -14.80
CA VAL A 70 -36.31 -7.29 -14.13
C VAL A 70 -35.52 -6.01 -14.40
N HIS A 71 -36.10 -5.06 -15.12
CA HIS A 71 -35.46 -3.76 -15.41
C HIS A 71 -36.27 -2.61 -14.82
N ILE A 72 -35.60 -1.77 -14.03
CA ILE A 72 -36.15 -0.57 -13.40
C ILE A 72 -35.45 0.64 -14.06
N GLY A 73 -36.20 1.54 -14.70
CA GLY A 73 -35.60 2.61 -15.51
C GLY A 73 -34.97 2.05 -16.79
N SER A 74 -35.77 1.28 -17.52
CA SER A 74 -35.27 0.36 -18.56
C SER A 74 -34.93 1.01 -19.90
N THR A 75 -35.57 2.12 -20.26
CA THR A 75 -35.39 2.84 -21.53
C THR A 75 -34.90 4.27 -21.32
N VAL A 76 -34.34 4.89 -22.37
CA VAL A 76 -33.74 6.23 -22.30
C VAL A 76 -34.79 7.26 -21.85
N ASN A 77 -34.41 8.16 -20.95
CA ASN A 77 -35.28 9.16 -20.33
C ASN A 77 -36.49 8.61 -19.55
N SER A 78 -36.52 7.30 -19.26
CA SER A 78 -37.57 6.69 -18.45
C SER A 78 -37.14 6.58 -17.00
N THR A 79 -38.11 6.70 -16.08
CA THR A 79 -37.92 6.57 -14.64
C THR A 79 -38.68 5.36 -14.10
N GLY A 80 -37.98 4.45 -13.44
CA GLY A 80 -38.58 3.31 -12.74
C GLY A 80 -38.31 3.37 -11.24
N THR A 81 -39.27 2.95 -10.44
CA THR A 81 -39.10 2.80 -8.98
C THR A 81 -39.62 1.46 -8.49
N LEU A 82 -38.81 0.68 -7.77
CA LEU A 82 -39.21 -0.52 -7.06
C LEU A 82 -39.08 -0.31 -5.55
N MET A 83 -40.14 -0.62 -4.80
CA MET A 83 -40.14 -0.62 -3.34
C MET A 83 -40.46 -2.02 -2.82
N LEU A 84 -39.58 -2.57 -1.98
CA LEU A 84 -39.76 -3.83 -1.27
C LEU A 84 -39.90 -3.52 0.21
N ASN A 85 -41.10 -3.64 0.77
CA ASN A 85 -41.32 -3.38 2.19
C ASN A 85 -41.90 -4.65 2.84
N ASP A 86 -41.02 -5.44 3.45
CA ASP A 86 -41.32 -6.82 3.82
C ASP A 86 -41.82 -7.61 2.59
N GLY A 87 -41.19 -7.42 1.42
CA GLY A 87 -41.59 -8.05 0.16
C GLY A 87 -40.40 -8.66 -0.57
N THR A 88 -40.64 -9.72 -1.33
CA THR A 88 -39.59 -10.47 -2.03
C THR A 88 -39.72 -10.33 -3.54
N LEU A 89 -38.63 -9.93 -4.20
CA LEU A 89 -38.43 -10.15 -5.62
C LEU A 89 -37.52 -11.37 -5.79
N ALA A 90 -38.01 -12.43 -6.40
CA ALA A 90 -37.22 -13.61 -6.67
C ALA A 90 -37.03 -13.82 -8.18
N THR A 91 -35.82 -14.18 -8.58
CA THR A 91 -35.50 -14.59 -9.94
C THR A 91 -34.88 -15.99 -9.91
N GLY A 92 -35.31 -16.90 -10.77
CA GLY A 92 -34.70 -18.23 -10.76
C GLY A 92 -35.42 -19.31 -11.57
N ALA A 93 -34.65 -19.92 -12.46
CA ALA A 93 -34.75 -21.32 -12.90
C ALA A 93 -33.30 -21.83 -13.09
N ALA A 94 -33.01 -23.09 -12.80
CA ALA A 94 -31.67 -23.67 -13.02
C ALA A 94 -31.23 -23.46 -14.48
N ASP A 95 -29.95 -23.16 -14.71
CA ASP A 95 -29.33 -22.93 -16.03
C ASP A 95 -29.87 -21.75 -16.86
N THR A 96 -30.58 -20.79 -16.24
CA THR A 96 -31.06 -19.57 -16.93
C THR A 96 -30.30 -18.31 -16.50
N TYR A 97 -30.16 -17.37 -17.45
CA TYR A 97 -29.61 -16.04 -17.19
C TYR A 97 -30.66 -15.18 -16.49
N ASN A 98 -30.44 -14.87 -15.21
CA ASN A 98 -31.38 -14.12 -14.39
C ASN A 98 -30.79 -12.74 -14.10
N GLU A 99 -31.50 -11.66 -14.45
CA GLU A 99 -30.97 -10.32 -14.28
C GLU A 99 -31.93 -9.34 -13.62
N VAL A 100 -31.39 -8.53 -12.71
CA VAL A 100 -32.05 -7.37 -12.13
C VAL A 100 -31.20 -6.15 -12.44
N LYS A 101 -31.76 -5.18 -13.17
CA LYS A 101 -31.05 -3.96 -13.58
C LYS A 101 -31.80 -2.72 -13.12
N ILE A 102 -31.11 -1.83 -12.44
CA ILE A 102 -31.62 -0.57 -11.92
C ILE A 102 -30.89 0.56 -12.65
N GLY A 103 -31.62 1.37 -13.41
CA GLY A 103 -31.02 2.34 -14.31
C GLY A 103 -30.28 1.66 -15.46
N ASN A 104 -31.00 0.90 -16.30
CA ASN A 104 -30.36 0.21 -17.43
C ASN A 104 -30.03 1.18 -18.57
N ASN A 105 -31.01 1.96 -19.04
CA ASN A 105 -30.81 3.04 -20.01
C ASN A 105 -31.36 4.39 -19.52
N GLY A 106 -32.24 4.38 -18.52
CA GLY A 106 -32.84 5.56 -17.91
C GLY A 106 -32.46 5.71 -16.45
N THR A 107 -33.37 6.23 -15.64
CA THR A 107 -33.22 6.40 -14.19
C THR A 107 -33.97 5.30 -13.45
N GLY A 108 -33.28 4.51 -12.64
CA GLY A 108 -33.90 3.48 -11.81
C GLY A 108 -33.65 3.72 -10.33
N ALA A 109 -34.65 3.50 -9.50
CA ALA A 109 -34.53 3.51 -8.04
C ALA A 109 -35.10 2.22 -7.45
N LEU A 110 -34.36 1.60 -6.53
CA LEU A 110 -34.79 0.48 -5.71
C LEU A 110 -34.65 0.85 -4.23
N SER A 111 -35.68 0.61 -3.44
CA SER A 111 -35.61 0.68 -1.97
C SER A 111 -36.17 -0.60 -1.37
N ALA A 112 -35.39 -1.26 -0.51
CA ALA A 112 -35.80 -2.41 0.27
C ALA A 112 -35.73 -2.07 1.77
N SER A 113 -36.81 -2.32 2.49
CA SER A 113 -36.96 -2.02 3.92
C SER A 113 -37.71 -3.14 4.66
N ASN A 114 -37.59 -3.17 5.99
CA ASN A 114 -38.37 -4.05 6.87
C ASN A 114 -38.28 -5.54 6.47
N GLY A 115 -37.08 -6.04 6.17
CA GLY A 115 -36.87 -7.43 5.76
C GLY A 115 -37.21 -7.71 4.28
N GLY A 116 -37.37 -6.68 3.46
CA GLY A 116 -37.50 -6.85 2.00
C GLY A 116 -36.31 -7.58 1.40
N GLN A 117 -36.55 -8.38 0.36
CA GLN A 117 -35.50 -9.26 -0.18
C GLN A 117 -35.46 -9.29 -1.70
N ILE A 118 -34.25 -9.40 -2.25
CA ILE A 118 -34.03 -9.85 -3.62
C ILE A 118 -33.28 -11.17 -3.59
N LEU A 119 -33.88 -12.23 -4.13
CA LEU A 119 -33.31 -13.58 -4.20
C LEU A 119 -33.09 -13.95 -5.66
N MET A 120 -31.86 -14.22 -6.06
CA MET A 120 -31.54 -14.57 -7.44
C MET A 120 -30.82 -15.92 -7.50
N THR A 121 -31.32 -16.87 -8.29
CA THR A 121 -30.68 -18.17 -8.52
C THR A 121 -30.37 -18.42 -10.01
N GLY A 122 -29.63 -19.48 -10.33
CA GLY A 122 -29.21 -19.81 -11.70
C GLY A 122 -27.91 -19.07 -12.06
N GLN A 123 -27.92 -18.23 -13.10
CA GLN A 123 -26.82 -17.31 -13.42
C GLN A 123 -27.22 -15.86 -13.06
N PRO A 124 -27.15 -15.48 -11.78
CA PRO A 124 -27.69 -14.21 -11.33
C PRO A 124 -26.74 -13.04 -11.64
N PHE A 125 -27.31 -11.98 -12.21
CA PHE A 125 -26.60 -10.74 -12.48
C PHE A 125 -27.41 -9.52 -12.00
N PHE A 126 -26.89 -8.82 -11.00
CA PHE A 126 -27.50 -7.60 -10.46
C PHE A 126 -26.67 -6.39 -10.89
N ALA A 127 -27.31 -5.36 -11.45
CA ALA A 127 -26.61 -4.15 -11.84
C ALA A 127 -27.35 -2.85 -11.53
N VAL A 128 -26.58 -1.83 -11.17
CA VAL A 128 -27.05 -0.47 -10.88
C VAL A 128 -26.27 0.53 -11.74
N GLY A 129 -26.96 1.31 -12.57
CA GLY A 129 -26.33 2.30 -13.46
C GLY A 129 -25.49 1.65 -14.56
N ARG A 130 -26.12 1.01 -15.55
CA ARG A 130 -25.41 0.13 -16.49
C ARG A 130 -24.87 0.81 -17.74
N ARG A 131 -25.66 1.64 -18.43
CA ARG A 131 -25.30 2.18 -19.76
C ARG A 131 -25.03 3.68 -19.71
N VAL A 132 -24.38 4.19 -20.75
CA VAL A 132 -24.09 5.63 -20.91
C VAL A 132 -25.37 6.46 -20.75
N GLY A 133 -25.31 7.49 -19.91
CA GLY A 133 -26.44 8.39 -19.64
C GLY A 133 -27.51 7.83 -18.69
N SER A 134 -27.37 6.58 -18.22
CA SER A 134 -28.26 6.01 -17.20
C SER A 134 -27.82 6.37 -15.78
N SER A 135 -28.76 6.30 -14.85
CA SER A 135 -28.51 6.44 -13.42
C SER A 135 -29.31 5.40 -12.64
N GLY A 136 -28.65 4.66 -11.75
CA GLY A 136 -29.28 3.70 -10.86
C GLY A 136 -28.98 4.03 -9.40
N ASP A 137 -29.98 3.84 -8.55
CA ASP A 137 -29.83 3.94 -7.10
C ASP A 137 -30.55 2.76 -6.43
N ALA A 138 -29.86 2.08 -5.52
CA ALA A 138 -30.35 0.91 -4.82
C ALA A 138 -30.03 1.00 -3.32
N VAL A 139 -31.06 1.05 -2.49
CA VAL A 139 -30.92 1.16 -1.04
C VAL A 139 -31.56 -0.03 -0.36
N PHE A 140 -30.80 -0.73 0.47
CA PHE A 140 -31.28 -1.77 1.36
C PHE A 140 -31.11 -1.31 2.81
N ASP A 141 -32.19 -1.39 3.58
CA ASP A 141 -32.25 -1.00 4.98
C ASP A 141 -32.90 -2.13 5.79
N ALA A 142 -32.14 -2.77 6.68
CA ALA A 142 -32.56 -3.97 7.42
C ALA A 142 -33.20 -5.04 6.49
N SER A 143 -32.55 -5.24 5.34
CA SER A 143 -33.07 -5.98 4.17
C SER A 143 -31.95 -6.76 3.46
N SER A 144 -32.27 -7.75 2.63
CA SER A 144 -31.25 -8.62 2.02
C SER A 144 -31.25 -8.65 0.49
N LEU A 145 -30.06 -8.77 -0.09
CA LEU A 145 -29.80 -9.07 -1.50
C LEU A 145 -28.98 -10.36 -1.56
N SER A 146 -29.52 -11.41 -2.16
CA SER A 146 -28.87 -12.72 -2.26
C SER A 146 -28.83 -13.16 -3.71
N LEU A 147 -27.63 -13.43 -4.21
CA LEU A 147 -27.32 -14.01 -5.50
C LEU A 147 -26.63 -15.35 -5.26
N THR A 148 -27.27 -16.44 -5.66
CA THR A 148 -26.76 -17.81 -5.48
C THR A 148 -26.64 -18.49 -6.83
N VAL A 149 -25.44 -18.92 -7.20
CA VAL A 149 -25.22 -19.86 -8.30
C VAL A 149 -25.49 -21.28 -7.79
N ASP A 150 -26.42 -21.97 -8.44
CA ASP A 150 -26.88 -23.33 -8.11
C ASP A 150 -26.88 -24.23 -9.36
N SER A 151 -26.00 -23.93 -10.32
CA SER A 151 -25.85 -24.68 -11.58
C SER A 151 -24.40 -25.09 -11.76
N GLY A 152 -24.13 -26.40 -11.86
CA GLY A 152 -22.77 -26.99 -11.90
C GLY A 152 -21.98 -26.78 -13.21
N ALA A 153 -22.14 -25.63 -13.86
CA ALA A 153 -21.39 -25.21 -15.04
C ALA A 153 -20.63 -23.91 -14.74
N ASP A 154 -19.64 -23.56 -15.56
CA ASP A 154 -18.70 -22.41 -15.39
C ASP A 154 -19.41 -21.03 -15.48
N PHE A 155 -20.31 -20.74 -14.54
CA PHE A 155 -21.08 -19.51 -14.47
C PHE A 155 -20.77 -18.75 -13.19
N SER A 156 -20.70 -17.43 -13.26
CA SER A 156 -20.48 -16.56 -12.10
C SER A 156 -21.70 -15.74 -11.74
N ALA A 157 -21.84 -15.49 -10.44
CA ALA A 157 -22.70 -14.45 -9.91
C ALA A 157 -21.96 -13.10 -9.90
N GLY A 158 -22.65 -12.06 -10.33
CA GLY A 158 -22.06 -10.72 -10.45
C GLY A 158 -22.96 -9.62 -9.93
N VAL A 159 -22.40 -8.74 -9.10
CA VAL A 159 -22.97 -7.44 -8.75
C VAL A 159 -22.12 -6.35 -9.40
N GLN A 160 -22.77 -5.43 -10.11
CA GLN A 160 -22.11 -4.31 -10.76
C GLN A 160 -22.77 -2.98 -10.43
N VAL A 161 -21.99 -2.03 -9.90
CA VAL A 161 -22.46 -0.70 -9.52
C VAL A 161 -21.67 0.34 -10.31
N GLY A 162 -22.35 1.06 -11.21
CA GLY A 162 -21.74 2.07 -12.07
C GLY A 162 -20.83 1.46 -13.13
N ARG A 163 -21.42 1.01 -14.25
CA ARG A 163 -20.64 0.62 -15.44
C ARG A 163 -20.43 1.82 -16.33
N ASP A 164 -21.16 1.97 -17.44
CA ASP A 164 -21.00 3.14 -18.30
C ASP A 164 -21.86 4.34 -17.82
N GLY A 165 -22.81 4.06 -16.90
CA GLY A 165 -23.68 5.04 -16.25
C GLY A 165 -23.37 5.18 -14.76
N GLY A 166 -24.04 6.12 -14.08
CA GLY A 166 -23.85 6.34 -12.65
C GLY A 166 -24.63 5.34 -11.80
N GLY A 167 -23.98 4.64 -10.89
CA GLY A 167 -24.64 3.67 -10.00
C GLY A 167 -24.31 3.92 -8.52
N SER A 168 -25.32 3.80 -7.66
CA SER A 168 -25.14 3.77 -6.20
C SER A 168 -25.83 2.57 -5.57
N LEU A 169 -25.12 1.87 -4.68
CA LEU A 169 -25.66 0.80 -3.85
C LEU A 169 -25.38 1.11 -2.38
N THR A 170 -26.40 1.08 -1.54
CA THR A 170 -26.29 1.34 -0.10
C THR A 170 -26.89 0.18 0.68
N LEU A 171 -26.14 -0.33 1.67
CA LEU A 171 -26.58 -1.34 2.64
C LEU A 171 -26.53 -0.73 4.04
N ASN A 172 -27.67 -0.65 4.73
CA ASN A 172 -27.80 -0.03 6.05
C ASN A 172 -28.44 -0.99 7.09
N ASN A 173 -28.15 -0.73 8.36
CA ASN A 173 -28.90 -1.26 9.52
C ASN A 173 -29.09 -2.79 9.51
N GLY A 174 -27.99 -3.53 9.36
CA GLY A 174 -28.00 -5.00 9.36
C GLY A 174 -28.40 -5.61 8.02
N SER A 175 -28.36 -4.84 6.94
CA SER A 175 -28.54 -5.36 5.59
C SER A 175 -27.44 -6.32 5.20
N SER A 176 -27.74 -7.23 4.26
CA SER A 176 -26.78 -8.20 3.76
C SER A 176 -26.78 -8.29 2.24
N LEU A 177 -25.58 -8.37 1.66
CA LEU A 177 -25.35 -8.79 0.27
C LEU A 177 -24.59 -10.12 0.29
N SER A 178 -25.11 -11.12 -0.41
CA SER A 178 -24.47 -12.44 -0.52
C SER A 178 -24.36 -12.83 -1.99
N ILE A 179 -23.14 -13.14 -2.45
CA ILE A 179 -22.79 -13.67 -3.76
C ILE A 179 -22.14 -15.02 -3.52
N ILE A 180 -22.85 -16.11 -3.79
CA ILE A 180 -22.38 -17.47 -3.49
C ILE A 180 -22.40 -18.31 -4.75
N ASP A 181 -21.26 -18.90 -5.10
CA ASP A 181 -21.19 -20.07 -5.96
C ASP A 181 -20.89 -21.31 -5.11
N SER A 182 -21.80 -22.29 -5.19
CA SER A 182 -21.78 -23.50 -4.38
C SER A 182 -21.23 -24.72 -5.12
N VAL A 183 -20.95 -24.59 -6.42
CA VAL A 183 -20.72 -25.72 -7.35
C VAL A 183 -19.54 -25.51 -8.31
N GLY A 184 -18.78 -24.43 -8.15
CA GLY A 184 -17.71 -24.07 -9.06
C GLY A 184 -16.64 -25.15 -9.28
N THR A 185 -16.13 -25.18 -10.51
CA THR A 185 -15.05 -26.08 -10.97
C THR A 185 -13.69 -25.49 -10.57
N PRO A 186 -12.81 -26.24 -9.89
CA PRO A 186 -11.47 -25.75 -9.55
C PRO A 186 -10.66 -25.35 -10.81
N GLY A 187 -9.95 -24.23 -10.75
CA GLY A 187 -9.12 -23.72 -11.85
C GLY A 187 -9.89 -22.92 -12.92
N SER A 188 -11.12 -22.48 -12.62
CA SER A 188 -11.82 -21.52 -13.47
C SER A 188 -11.13 -20.15 -13.34
N GLN A 189 -10.64 -19.59 -14.44
CA GLN A 189 -9.80 -18.38 -14.42
C GLN A 189 -10.49 -17.20 -13.68
N ALA A 190 -9.76 -16.58 -12.74
CA ALA A 190 -10.16 -15.43 -11.90
C ALA A 190 -10.77 -14.21 -12.63
N THR A 191 -10.74 -14.17 -13.97
CA THR A 191 -11.39 -13.11 -14.75
C THR A 191 -12.92 -13.29 -14.83
N TYR A 192 -13.43 -14.48 -14.52
CA TYR A 192 -14.84 -14.86 -14.64
C TYR A 192 -15.46 -15.43 -13.35
N GLY A 193 -14.81 -15.32 -12.19
CA GLY A 193 -15.35 -15.79 -10.89
C GLY A 193 -16.44 -14.89 -10.29
N GLU A 194 -16.80 -15.16 -9.03
CA GLU A 194 -17.79 -14.39 -8.27
C GLU A 194 -17.27 -12.98 -8.05
N VAL A 195 -18.07 -11.99 -8.45
CA VAL A 195 -17.55 -10.64 -8.56
C VAL A 195 -18.49 -9.56 -8.05
N LEU A 196 -17.93 -8.68 -7.23
CA LEU A 196 -18.49 -7.37 -6.92
C LEU A 196 -17.67 -6.30 -7.65
N MET A 197 -18.31 -5.46 -8.45
CA MET A 197 -17.65 -4.37 -9.16
C MET A 197 -18.28 -3.02 -8.82
N VAL A 198 -17.46 -2.03 -8.49
CA VAL A 198 -17.89 -0.65 -8.22
C VAL A 198 -17.07 0.31 -9.08
N GLY A 199 -17.71 0.92 -10.07
CA GLY A 199 -17.06 1.74 -11.08
C GLY A 199 -16.35 0.89 -12.14
N ARG A 200 -16.88 0.85 -13.36
CA ARG A 200 -16.28 0.08 -14.48
C ARG A 200 -16.50 0.71 -15.85
N ASP A 201 -15.54 0.66 -16.77
CA ASP A 201 -15.72 1.07 -18.18
C ASP A 201 -16.10 2.56 -18.35
N GLY A 202 -15.69 3.43 -17.42
CA GLY A 202 -15.82 4.90 -17.50
C GLY A 202 -16.93 5.54 -16.68
N GLY A 203 -17.91 4.79 -16.16
CA GLY A 203 -18.97 5.37 -15.32
C GLY A 203 -18.67 5.29 -13.82
N PRO A 204 -19.24 6.23 -13.04
CA PRO A 204 -19.00 6.31 -11.60
C PRO A 204 -19.85 5.29 -10.84
N GLY A 205 -19.21 4.54 -9.93
CA GLY A 205 -19.88 3.64 -8.99
C GLY A 205 -19.61 4.04 -7.55
N SER A 206 -20.64 3.96 -6.70
CA SER A 206 -20.52 4.15 -5.25
C SER A 206 -21.16 3.00 -4.50
N LEU A 207 -20.47 2.46 -3.49
CA LEU A 207 -21.00 1.48 -2.56
C LEU A 207 -20.81 1.95 -1.13
N THR A 208 -21.88 1.93 -0.34
CA THR A 208 -21.84 2.20 1.10
C THR A 208 -22.33 0.98 1.86
N VAL A 209 -21.54 0.54 2.84
CA VAL A 209 -21.85 -0.56 3.76
C VAL A 209 -21.80 -0.02 5.18
N ASP A 210 -22.97 0.15 5.79
CA ASP A 210 -23.14 0.78 7.08
C ASP A 210 -23.86 -0.17 8.05
N ALA A 211 -23.16 -0.58 9.11
CA ALA A 211 -23.60 -1.62 10.04
C ALA A 211 -24.18 -2.85 9.33
N SER A 212 -23.54 -3.29 8.24
CA SER A 212 -24.09 -4.27 7.28
C SER A 212 -23.04 -5.28 6.83
N THR A 213 -23.46 -6.31 6.10
CA THR A 213 -22.56 -7.42 5.70
C THR A 213 -22.51 -7.63 4.19
N ILE A 214 -21.33 -7.95 3.67
CA ILE A 214 -21.11 -8.44 2.31
C ILE A 214 -20.36 -9.77 2.39
N GLN A 215 -20.84 -10.78 1.66
CA GLN A 215 -20.15 -12.03 1.46
C GLN A 215 -20.04 -12.34 -0.03
N VAL A 216 -18.83 -12.63 -0.49
CA VAL A 216 -18.54 -13.16 -1.83
C VAL A 216 -17.79 -14.48 -1.65
N SER A 217 -18.36 -15.58 -2.12
CA SER A 217 -17.82 -16.92 -1.89
C SER A 217 -17.97 -17.78 -3.15
N GLY A 218 -16.90 -18.42 -3.59
CA GLY A 218 -16.91 -19.37 -4.70
C GLY A 218 -15.50 -19.74 -5.12
N THR A 219 -15.28 -20.31 -6.31
CA THR A 219 -13.94 -20.79 -6.68
C THR A 219 -12.91 -19.67 -6.77
N GLY A 220 -13.31 -18.43 -7.05
CA GLY A 220 -12.47 -17.26 -6.89
C GLY A 220 -13.35 -16.07 -6.50
N ALA A 221 -13.04 -15.42 -5.39
CA ALA A 221 -13.83 -14.30 -4.89
C ALA A 221 -13.10 -12.99 -5.21
N SER A 222 -13.76 -12.11 -5.98
CA SER A 222 -13.15 -10.87 -6.46
C SER A 222 -14.00 -9.64 -6.16
N PHE A 223 -13.33 -8.56 -5.75
CA PHE A 223 -13.93 -7.26 -5.54
C PHE A 223 -13.11 -6.18 -6.24
N HIS A 224 -13.67 -5.58 -7.28
CA HIS A 224 -13.01 -4.58 -8.11
C HIS A 224 -13.61 -3.20 -7.89
N ILE A 225 -12.75 -2.22 -7.63
CA ILE A 225 -13.11 -0.82 -7.44
C ILE A 225 -12.36 -0.01 -8.49
N ALA A 226 -13.10 0.70 -9.35
CA ALA A 226 -12.58 1.52 -10.44
C ALA A 226 -11.76 0.76 -11.51
N ARG A 227 -12.46 0.01 -12.36
CA ARG A 227 -11.87 -0.75 -13.49
C ARG A 227 -12.11 -0.08 -14.85
N GLY A 228 -11.14 -0.11 -15.76
CA GLY A 228 -11.36 0.19 -17.19
C GLY A 228 -11.77 1.63 -17.55
N GLY A 229 -11.23 2.66 -16.92
CA GLY A 229 -11.54 4.08 -17.18
C GLY A 229 -12.40 4.76 -16.11
N ALA A 230 -12.85 4.01 -15.09
CA ALA A 230 -13.93 4.41 -14.19
C ALA A 230 -13.47 5.10 -12.89
N GLN A 231 -14.44 5.68 -12.19
CA GLN A 231 -14.33 6.10 -10.79
C GLN A 231 -15.14 5.14 -9.91
N GLY A 232 -14.55 4.67 -8.82
CA GLY A 232 -15.20 3.75 -7.89
C GLY A 232 -14.91 4.16 -6.46
N THR A 233 -15.95 4.29 -5.64
CA THR A 233 -15.82 4.63 -4.22
C THR A 233 -16.56 3.60 -3.38
N VAL A 234 -15.88 3.08 -2.36
CA VAL A 234 -16.45 2.12 -1.41
C VAL A 234 -16.17 2.60 0.00
N ASP A 235 -17.23 2.70 0.80
CA ASP A 235 -17.18 3.08 2.21
C ASP A 235 -17.79 1.95 3.06
N VAL A 236 -16.99 1.38 3.96
CA VAL A 236 -17.37 0.30 4.88
C VAL A 236 -17.20 0.79 6.31
N ARG A 237 -18.30 0.97 7.03
CA ARG A 237 -18.29 1.64 8.34
C ARG A 237 -19.25 1.07 9.37
N ASN A 238 -19.08 1.52 10.62
CA ASN A 238 -19.96 1.26 11.76
C ASN A 238 -20.15 -0.24 12.09
N GLY A 239 -19.06 -0.99 12.19
CA GLY A 239 -19.11 -2.43 12.52
C GLY A 239 -19.57 -3.30 11.36
N SER A 240 -19.46 -2.81 10.13
CA SER A 240 -19.74 -3.60 8.93
C SER A 240 -18.71 -4.71 8.74
N SER A 241 -19.05 -5.71 7.92
CA SER A 241 -18.12 -6.78 7.54
C SER A 241 -18.19 -7.08 6.06
N VAL A 242 -17.02 -7.18 5.42
CA VAL A 242 -16.88 -7.63 4.03
C VAL A 242 -16.01 -8.87 4.02
N LYS A 243 -16.52 -9.98 3.50
CA LYS A 243 -15.79 -11.25 3.43
C LYS A 243 -15.74 -11.79 2.01
N LEU A 244 -14.54 -12.07 1.53
CA LEU A 244 -14.26 -12.76 0.28
C LEU A 244 -13.68 -14.14 0.61
N THR A 245 -14.17 -15.19 -0.04
CA THR A 245 -13.71 -16.57 0.20
C THR A 245 -13.55 -17.32 -1.12
N SER A 246 -12.31 -17.67 -1.43
CA SER A 246 -12.02 -18.72 -2.41
C SER A 246 -12.32 -20.07 -1.76
N THR A 247 -13.22 -20.86 -2.33
CA THR A 247 -13.60 -22.18 -1.83
C THR A 247 -12.78 -23.31 -2.48
N SER A 248 -11.78 -22.93 -3.26
CA SER A 248 -10.99 -23.82 -4.10
C SER A 248 -9.58 -24.01 -3.53
N ASN A 249 -9.03 -25.21 -3.74
CA ASN A 249 -7.63 -25.52 -3.43
C ASN A 249 -6.72 -25.42 -4.67
N HIS A 250 -7.18 -24.77 -5.74
CA HIS A 250 -6.36 -24.54 -6.93
C HIS A 250 -5.49 -23.28 -6.74
N ALA A 251 -4.28 -23.29 -7.30
CA ALA A 251 -3.32 -22.19 -7.11
C ALA A 251 -3.71 -20.88 -7.83
N ASP A 252 -4.59 -20.96 -8.83
CA ASP A 252 -5.06 -19.81 -9.61
C ASP A 252 -6.31 -19.12 -9.02
N ASP A 253 -6.87 -19.72 -7.97
CA ASP A 253 -8.19 -19.44 -7.45
C ASP A 253 -8.09 -18.60 -6.17
N VAL A 254 -8.11 -17.27 -6.34
CA VAL A 254 -7.71 -16.30 -5.30
C VAL A 254 -8.91 -15.59 -4.64
N ALA A 255 -8.70 -15.08 -3.43
CA ALA A 255 -9.53 -14.03 -2.85
C ALA A 255 -8.85 -12.68 -3.04
N VAL A 256 -9.49 -11.74 -3.74
CA VAL A 256 -8.81 -10.52 -4.17
C VAL A 256 -9.67 -9.25 -4.12
N VAL A 257 -9.07 -8.17 -3.61
CA VAL A 257 -9.58 -6.80 -3.74
C VAL A 257 -8.64 -6.00 -4.64
N HIS A 258 -9.19 -5.41 -5.70
CA HIS A 258 -8.48 -4.47 -6.58
C HIS A 258 -9.04 -3.07 -6.42
N VAL A 259 -8.18 -2.10 -6.15
CA VAL A 259 -8.53 -0.68 -6.00
C VAL A 259 -7.73 0.14 -7.01
N GLY A 260 -8.40 0.59 -8.07
CA GLY A 260 -7.74 1.15 -9.24
C GLY A 260 -7.05 0.06 -10.05
N GLN A 261 -7.70 -0.40 -11.13
CA GLN A 261 -7.15 -1.43 -12.00
C GLN A 261 -7.45 -1.15 -13.47
N SER A 262 -6.45 -1.27 -14.34
CA SER A 262 -6.55 -1.28 -15.82
C SER A 262 -7.22 -0.06 -16.46
N GLY A 263 -6.56 0.59 -17.41
CA GLY A 263 -7.10 1.73 -18.19
C GLY A 263 -6.72 3.08 -17.60
N SER A 264 -6.36 4.05 -18.45
CA SER A 264 -5.79 5.32 -17.99
C SER A 264 -6.83 6.21 -17.32
N GLY A 265 -6.46 6.80 -16.17
CA GLY A 265 -7.25 7.84 -15.49
C GLY A 265 -8.22 7.34 -14.41
N ASN A 266 -8.22 6.05 -14.08
CA ASN A 266 -9.10 5.52 -13.04
C ASN A 266 -8.66 5.98 -11.67
N THR A 267 -9.63 6.22 -10.79
CA THR A 267 -9.39 6.44 -9.35
C THR A 267 -10.33 5.54 -8.57
N GLY A 268 -9.75 4.54 -7.90
CA GLY A 268 -10.46 3.69 -6.94
C GLY A 268 -10.19 4.16 -5.53
N VAL A 269 -11.24 4.24 -4.71
CA VAL A 269 -11.14 4.60 -3.29
C VAL A 269 -11.87 3.54 -2.46
N LEU A 270 -11.18 2.98 -1.47
CA LEU A 270 -11.74 2.09 -0.47
C LEU A 270 -11.44 2.63 0.93
N THR A 271 -12.49 2.87 1.72
CA THR A 271 -12.37 3.22 3.13
C THR A 271 -13.02 2.12 3.98
N VAL A 272 -12.29 1.63 4.98
CA VAL A 272 -12.81 0.72 6.01
C VAL A 272 -12.60 1.36 7.37
N GLU A 273 -13.68 1.76 8.03
CA GLU A 273 -13.67 2.44 9.31
C GLU A 273 -14.45 1.65 10.38
N ASN A 274 -13.80 1.36 11.51
CA ASN A 274 -14.34 0.55 12.60
C ASN A 274 -15.10 -0.70 12.12
N SER A 275 -14.55 -1.40 11.14
CA SER A 275 -15.23 -2.48 10.39
C SER A 275 -14.24 -3.57 9.94
N THR A 276 -14.72 -4.73 9.50
CA THR A 276 -13.86 -5.84 9.10
C THR A 276 -13.81 -6.07 7.59
N LEU A 277 -12.62 -6.40 7.08
CA LEU A 277 -12.40 -6.91 5.73
C LEU A 277 -11.61 -8.21 5.81
N THR A 278 -12.18 -9.31 5.35
CA THR A 278 -11.54 -10.63 5.40
C THR A 278 -11.44 -11.25 4.01
N LEU A 279 -10.23 -11.62 3.62
CA LEU A 279 -9.95 -12.38 2.40
C LEU A 279 -9.43 -13.76 2.80
N ASP A 280 -10.16 -14.79 2.44
CA ASP A 280 -9.79 -16.19 2.66
C ASP A 280 -9.46 -16.82 1.31
N GLY A 281 -8.17 -16.98 1.04
CA GLY A 281 -7.63 -17.39 -0.26
C GLY A 281 -7.37 -18.89 -0.41
N GLN A 282 -7.55 -19.69 0.65
CA GLN A 282 -7.23 -21.13 0.66
C GLN A 282 -5.87 -21.41 0.01
N ALA A 283 -5.78 -22.22 -1.06
CA ALA A 283 -4.51 -22.52 -1.71
C ALA A 283 -4.09 -21.54 -2.83
N GLY A 284 -4.98 -20.66 -3.30
CA GLY A 284 -4.68 -19.74 -4.40
C GLY A 284 -4.01 -18.44 -3.96
N GLY A 285 -4.36 -17.96 -2.77
CA GLY A 285 -3.79 -16.74 -2.19
C GLY A 285 -4.82 -15.66 -1.90
N ALA A 286 -4.41 -14.68 -1.10
CA ALA A 286 -5.24 -13.57 -0.65
C ALA A 286 -4.54 -12.25 -0.96
N PHE A 287 -5.18 -11.35 -1.73
CA PHE A 287 -4.50 -10.17 -2.27
C PHE A 287 -5.32 -8.88 -2.13
N ILE A 288 -4.65 -7.80 -1.74
CA ILE A 288 -5.14 -6.43 -1.95
C ILE A 288 -4.17 -5.72 -2.88
N LEU A 289 -4.64 -5.31 -4.06
CA LEU A 289 -3.85 -4.58 -5.04
C LEU A 289 -4.36 -3.15 -5.16
N ILE A 290 -3.47 -2.17 -5.00
CA ILE A 290 -3.80 -0.75 -4.90
C ILE A 290 -3.02 0.02 -5.97
N GLY A 291 -3.74 0.54 -6.97
CA GLY A 291 -3.16 1.33 -8.06
C GLY A 291 -2.26 0.50 -8.96
N SER A 292 -2.86 -0.28 -9.86
CA SER A 292 -2.13 -1.11 -10.84
C SER A 292 -2.33 -0.64 -12.29
N ASP A 293 -1.43 -1.01 -13.20
CA ASP A 293 -1.62 -0.85 -14.66
C ASP A 293 -1.92 0.59 -15.12
N ASN A 294 -1.12 1.58 -14.68
CA ASN A 294 -1.31 3.02 -14.97
C ASN A 294 -2.59 3.65 -14.37
N THR A 295 -3.06 3.13 -13.23
CA THR A 295 -4.23 3.66 -12.53
C THR A 295 -3.89 4.19 -11.14
N ASN A 296 -4.81 4.93 -10.53
CA ASN A 296 -4.69 5.40 -9.16
C ASN A 296 -5.60 4.57 -8.24
N GLY A 297 -5.05 4.10 -7.12
CA GLY A 297 -5.79 3.43 -6.06
C GLY A 297 -5.48 4.05 -4.71
N GLU A 298 -6.51 4.25 -3.90
CA GLU A 298 -6.40 4.76 -2.53
C GLU A 298 -7.17 3.85 -1.57
N VAL A 299 -6.49 3.42 -0.51
CA VAL A 299 -7.08 2.60 0.55
C VAL A 299 -6.79 3.20 1.90
N THR A 300 -7.82 3.35 2.72
CA THR A 300 -7.71 3.78 4.12
C THR A 300 -8.34 2.75 5.05
N PHE A 301 -7.58 2.31 6.05
CA PHE A 301 -8.05 1.49 7.16
C PHE A 301 -7.90 2.29 8.46
N SER A 302 -9.01 2.62 9.13
CA SER A 302 -9.01 3.56 10.25
C SER A 302 -9.89 3.12 11.41
N GLY A 303 -9.45 3.38 12.64
CA GLY A 303 -10.22 3.16 13.86
C GLY A 303 -9.96 1.81 14.53
N THR A 304 -10.07 1.78 15.87
CA THR A 304 -9.76 0.60 16.70
C THR A 304 -10.66 -0.61 16.46
N GLY A 305 -11.83 -0.41 15.84
CA GLY A 305 -12.71 -1.50 15.41
C GLY A 305 -12.31 -2.12 14.06
N THR A 306 -11.32 -1.56 13.37
CA THR A 306 -10.92 -2.01 12.04
C THR A 306 -9.94 -3.17 12.11
N ALA A 307 -10.35 -4.29 11.49
CA ALA A 307 -9.52 -5.48 11.35
C ALA A 307 -9.56 -5.98 9.90
N VAL A 308 -8.40 -5.95 9.24
CA VAL A 308 -8.21 -6.50 7.90
C VAL A 308 -7.40 -7.79 8.02
N THR A 309 -7.89 -8.88 7.43
CA THR A 309 -7.21 -10.18 7.49
C THR A 309 -7.16 -10.82 6.12
N LEU A 310 -5.96 -11.15 5.66
CA LEU A 310 -5.71 -11.96 4.48
C LEU A 310 -5.17 -13.31 4.98
N SER A 311 -5.92 -14.39 4.82
CA SER A 311 -5.55 -15.73 5.28
C SER A 311 -5.52 -16.72 4.12
N THR A 312 -4.47 -17.54 4.04
CA THR A 312 -4.26 -18.51 2.96
C THR A 312 -3.20 -19.54 3.34
N MET A 313 -3.16 -20.68 2.66
CA MET A 313 -2.04 -21.64 2.68
C MET A 313 -0.95 -21.31 1.65
N ALA A 314 -1.08 -20.21 0.92
CA ALA A 314 -0.16 -19.79 -0.14
C ALA A 314 0.31 -18.35 0.12
N ASN A 315 0.21 -17.47 -0.89
CA ASN A 315 0.67 -16.09 -0.79
C ASN A 315 -0.43 -15.17 -0.26
N SER A 316 -0.18 -14.51 0.86
CA SER A 316 -0.94 -13.34 1.30
C SER A 316 -0.16 -12.07 0.93
N ALA A 317 -0.81 -11.10 0.29
CA ALA A 317 -0.09 -9.89 -0.11
C ALA A 317 -0.94 -8.61 -0.20
N VAL A 318 -0.32 -7.51 0.20
CA VAL A 318 -0.77 -6.15 -0.08
C VAL A 318 0.25 -5.51 -1.01
N GLN A 319 -0.19 -5.01 -2.16
CA GLN A 319 0.67 -4.35 -3.15
C GLN A 319 0.20 -2.92 -3.38
N VAL A 320 1.07 -1.96 -3.08
CA VAL A 320 0.80 -0.52 -3.15
C VAL A 320 1.61 0.06 -4.30
N GLY A 321 0.96 0.36 -5.41
CA GLY A 321 1.61 0.82 -6.64
C GLY A 321 2.29 -0.33 -7.37
N ARG A 322 1.72 -0.72 -8.52
CA ARG A 322 2.25 -1.81 -9.36
C ARG A 322 2.10 -1.51 -10.85
N ASP A 323 3.03 -2.00 -11.68
CA ASP A 323 2.95 -1.97 -13.16
C ASP A 323 2.63 -0.56 -13.69
N SER A 324 3.46 0.43 -13.31
CA SER A 324 3.28 1.87 -13.59
C SER A 324 2.04 2.55 -12.97
N GLY A 325 1.31 1.89 -12.07
CA GLY A 325 0.23 2.50 -11.30
C GLY A 325 0.71 3.38 -10.13
N ASN A 326 -0.22 4.09 -9.49
CA ASN A 326 0.01 4.86 -8.28
C ASN A 326 -0.88 4.34 -7.15
N GLY A 327 -0.28 3.78 -6.11
CA GLY A 327 -1.01 3.29 -4.94
C GLY A 327 -0.77 4.17 -3.71
N LEU A 328 -1.84 4.45 -2.98
CA LEU A 328 -1.80 5.08 -1.66
C LEU A 328 -2.50 4.17 -0.64
N LEU A 329 -1.79 3.82 0.43
CA LEU A 329 -2.30 3.05 1.56
C LEU A 329 -2.09 3.81 2.86
N THR A 330 -3.17 4.03 3.61
CA THR A 330 -3.11 4.61 4.96
C THR A 330 -3.74 3.65 5.96
N ILE A 331 -3.02 3.37 7.04
CA ILE A 331 -3.48 2.52 8.15
C ILE A 331 -3.29 3.35 9.41
N GLU A 332 -4.38 3.62 10.13
CA GLU A 332 -4.36 4.63 11.18
C GLU A 332 -5.35 4.39 12.33
N ASN A 333 -5.22 5.21 13.38
CA ASN A 333 -6.19 5.32 14.48
C ASN A 333 -6.52 3.98 15.17
N GLY A 334 -5.53 3.10 15.33
CA GLY A 334 -5.68 1.82 16.02
C GLY A 334 -6.15 0.67 15.13
N ALA A 335 -6.19 0.85 13.80
CA ALA A 335 -6.54 -0.22 12.88
C ALA A 335 -5.50 -1.35 12.90
N SER A 336 -5.96 -2.58 12.64
CA SER A 336 -5.10 -3.77 12.55
C SER A 336 -5.18 -4.42 11.18
N VAL A 337 -4.02 -4.75 10.60
CA VAL A 337 -3.92 -5.49 9.33
C VAL A 337 -3.05 -6.73 9.55
N ALA A 338 -3.57 -7.89 9.21
CA ALA A 338 -2.89 -9.18 9.33
C ALA A 338 -2.79 -9.87 7.97
N LEU A 339 -1.58 -10.24 7.59
CA LEU A 339 -1.25 -11.05 6.41
C LEU A 339 -0.76 -12.40 6.92
N ASP A 340 -1.52 -13.45 6.67
CA ASP A 340 -1.30 -14.80 7.18
C ASP A 340 -1.28 -15.79 6.00
N GLY A 341 -0.09 -16.22 5.62
CA GLY A 341 0.13 -17.11 4.49
C GLY A 341 1.45 -17.89 4.63
N ASP A 342 1.64 -18.93 3.81
CA ASP A 342 2.96 -19.56 3.68
C ASP A 342 4.00 -18.54 3.21
N ASN A 343 3.59 -17.55 2.42
CA ASN A 343 4.36 -16.34 2.19
C ASN A 343 3.48 -15.11 2.41
N SER A 344 3.99 -14.15 3.17
CA SER A 344 3.28 -12.90 3.48
C SER A 344 4.08 -11.71 3.00
N ASN A 345 3.48 -10.85 2.17
CA ASN A 345 4.22 -9.75 1.54
C ASN A 345 3.51 -8.40 1.57
N LEU A 346 4.24 -7.35 1.90
CA LEU A 346 3.85 -5.96 1.66
C LEU A 346 4.83 -5.36 0.65
N ASP A 347 4.40 -5.19 -0.59
CA ASP A 347 5.17 -4.48 -1.63
C ASP A 347 4.70 -3.02 -1.72
N VAL A 348 5.63 -2.07 -1.68
CA VAL A 348 5.37 -0.64 -1.86
C VAL A 348 6.24 -0.12 -2.99
N GLY A 349 5.63 0.22 -4.13
CA GLY A 349 6.31 0.74 -5.32
C GLY A 349 7.04 -0.35 -6.10
N ARG A 350 6.32 -1.03 -7.00
CA ARG A 350 6.79 -2.19 -7.78
C ARG A 350 6.69 -1.94 -9.29
N ASP A 351 7.65 -2.43 -10.09
CA ASP A 351 7.54 -2.51 -11.56
C ASP A 351 7.25 -1.14 -12.20
N SER A 352 8.15 -0.17 -11.99
CA SER A 352 8.01 1.23 -12.44
C SER A 352 6.81 2.01 -11.87
N ALA A 353 6.14 1.49 -10.84
CA ALA A 353 5.03 2.15 -10.17
C ALA A 353 5.48 3.02 -8.98
N ASN A 354 4.60 3.93 -8.56
CA ASN A 354 4.76 4.70 -7.32
C ASN A 354 3.86 4.12 -6.23
N GLY A 355 4.44 3.75 -5.10
CA GLY A 355 3.71 3.28 -3.92
C GLY A 355 4.01 4.15 -2.72
N ILE A 356 2.96 4.57 -2.00
CA ILE A 356 3.08 5.27 -0.73
C ILE A 356 2.23 4.53 0.31
N ALA A 357 2.86 4.09 1.39
CA ALA A 357 2.21 3.46 2.53
C ALA A 357 2.53 4.23 3.82
N THR A 358 1.50 4.57 4.59
CA THR A 358 1.62 5.21 5.90
C THR A 358 0.93 4.36 6.95
N ILE A 359 1.65 4.02 8.01
CA ILE A 359 1.15 3.31 9.19
C ILE A 359 1.35 4.24 10.39
N THR A 360 0.27 4.79 10.94
CA THR A 360 0.34 5.86 11.94
C THR A 360 -0.63 5.67 13.09
N GLY A 361 -0.32 6.27 14.24
CA GLY A 361 -1.17 6.30 15.42
C GLY A 361 -0.98 5.11 16.37
N ALA A 362 -1.04 5.42 17.66
CA ALA A 362 -0.83 4.44 18.71
C ALA A 362 -1.85 3.29 18.63
N GLY A 363 -1.35 2.06 18.75
CA GLY A 363 -2.18 0.84 18.64
C GLY A 363 -2.47 0.40 17.21
N THR A 364 -2.09 1.19 16.19
CA THR A 364 -2.14 0.75 14.80
C THR A 364 -1.08 -0.30 14.56
N THR A 365 -1.47 -1.42 13.96
CA THR A 365 -0.56 -2.55 13.72
C THR A 365 -0.71 -3.12 12.31
N VAL A 366 0.43 -3.45 11.71
CA VAL A 366 0.51 -4.32 10.54
C VAL A 366 1.35 -5.52 10.92
N THR A 367 0.82 -6.72 10.74
CA THR A 367 1.52 -7.95 11.07
C THR A 367 1.52 -8.88 9.86
N LEU A 368 2.70 -9.18 9.36
CA LEU A 368 2.92 -10.28 8.44
C LEU A 368 3.30 -11.48 9.30
N SER A 369 2.57 -12.58 9.15
CA SER A 369 2.81 -13.87 9.80
C SER A 369 2.94 -14.92 8.71
N SER A 370 3.95 -15.77 8.83
CA SER A 370 4.21 -16.82 7.85
C SER A 370 4.93 -18.02 8.45
N THR A 371 4.73 -19.19 7.86
CA THR A 371 5.49 -20.42 8.16
C THR A 371 6.82 -20.50 7.41
N ALA A 372 7.03 -19.66 6.38
CA ALA A 372 8.26 -19.59 5.60
C ALA A 372 8.78 -18.14 5.51
N PHE A 373 8.29 -17.33 4.58
CA PHE A 373 8.82 -15.97 4.37
C PHE A 373 7.76 -14.89 4.60
N SER A 374 8.09 -13.95 5.49
CA SER A 374 7.42 -12.65 5.56
C SER A 374 8.36 -11.58 5.06
N THR A 375 7.94 -10.82 4.05
CA THR A 375 8.75 -9.78 3.43
C THR A 375 8.00 -8.46 3.37
N VAL A 376 8.69 -7.37 3.68
CA VAL A 376 8.27 -6.02 3.31
C VAL A 376 9.28 -5.50 2.30
N VAL A 377 8.82 -5.04 1.16
CA VAL A 377 9.69 -4.51 0.10
C VAL A 377 9.25 -3.11 -0.27
N VAL A 378 10.16 -2.14 -0.13
CA VAL A 378 9.94 -0.74 -0.45
C VAL A 378 10.85 -0.36 -1.60
N GLY A 379 10.27 -0.14 -2.79
CA GLY A 379 10.99 0.08 -4.04
C GLY A 379 11.52 -1.23 -4.63
N ARG A 380 10.86 -1.76 -5.65
CA ARG A 380 11.28 -2.98 -6.38
C ARG A 380 11.12 -2.88 -7.89
N ASP A 381 12.07 -3.47 -8.62
CA ASP A 381 12.02 -3.66 -10.08
C ASP A 381 11.72 -2.34 -10.82
N SER A 382 12.55 -1.32 -10.59
CA SER A 382 12.36 0.07 -11.08
C SER A 382 11.20 0.87 -10.47
N GLY A 383 10.47 0.32 -9.49
CA GLY A 383 9.45 1.06 -8.75
C GLY A 383 10.03 2.08 -7.76
N ASN A 384 9.19 3.02 -7.34
CA ASN A 384 9.48 4.01 -6.31
C ASN A 384 8.55 3.80 -5.11
N GLY A 385 9.12 3.42 -3.97
CA GLY A 385 8.36 3.09 -2.76
C GLY A 385 8.68 4.03 -1.61
N ILE A 386 7.65 4.51 -0.92
CA ILE A 386 7.78 5.24 0.35
C ILE A 386 6.93 4.55 1.41
N LEU A 387 7.56 4.16 2.52
CA LEU A 387 6.88 3.62 3.70
C LEU A 387 7.16 4.52 4.90
N THR A 388 6.12 4.94 5.61
CA THR A 388 6.24 5.69 6.87
C THR A 388 5.58 4.92 8.00
N VAL A 389 6.29 4.74 9.11
CA VAL A 389 5.77 4.17 10.36
C VAL A 389 5.97 5.18 11.48
N GLU A 390 4.88 5.73 12.00
CA GLU A 390 4.95 6.88 12.92
C GLU A 390 3.91 6.84 14.05
N ASP A 391 4.02 7.82 14.95
CA ASP A 391 3.06 8.10 16.04
C ASP A 391 2.71 6.87 16.91
N GLY A 392 3.71 6.04 17.19
CA GLY A 392 3.56 4.84 18.02
C GLY A 392 2.98 3.61 17.29
N ALA A 393 2.81 3.66 15.98
CA ALA A 393 2.39 2.51 15.19
C ALA A 393 3.48 1.43 15.09
N THR A 394 3.09 0.19 14.80
CA THR A 394 4.02 -0.94 14.72
C THR A 394 3.81 -1.76 13.45
N LEU A 395 4.91 -2.05 12.74
CA LEU A 395 4.99 -3.00 11.64
C LEU A 395 5.80 -4.23 12.10
N ASN A 396 5.16 -5.39 12.15
CA ASN A 396 5.78 -6.67 12.49
C ASN A 396 5.92 -7.54 11.25
N ILE A 397 7.13 -8.03 11.01
CA ILE A 397 7.48 -8.91 9.91
C ILE A 397 7.91 -10.23 10.52
N ASN A 398 6.93 -11.09 10.79
CA ASN A 398 7.10 -12.35 11.48
C ASN A 398 6.99 -13.49 10.45
N GLY A 399 8.00 -14.34 10.36
CA GLY A 399 8.02 -15.52 9.50
C GLY A 399 9.01 -16.54 10.06
N ASP A 400 9.33 -17.60 9.32
CA ASP A 400 10.61 -18.28 9.59
C ASP A 400 11.77 -17.33 9.26
N VAL A 401 11.63 -16.65 8.12
CA VAL A 401 12.42 -15.48 7.72
C VAL A 401 11.52 -14.24 7.73
N GLY A 402 11.90 -13.22 8.49
CA GLY A 402 11.20 -11.93 8.58
C GLY A 402 12.07 -10.80 8.05
N ARG A 403 11.78 -10.28 6.86
CA ARG A 403 12.72 -9.42 6.12
C ARG A 403 12.15 -8.08 5.69
N LEU A 404 12.95 -7.03 5.80
CA LEU A 404 12.70 -5.73 5.17
C LEU A 404 13.73 -5.46 4.06
N ASP A 405 13.26 -5.20 2.85
CA ASP A 405 14.08 -4.75 1.72
C ASP A 405 13.73 -3.32 1.33
N VAL A 406 14.73 -2.44 1.25
CA VAL A 406 14.57 -1.04 0.87
C VAL A 406 15.48 -0.73 -0.31
N GLY A 407 14.89 -0.46 -1.47
CA GLY A 407 15.62 -0.12 -2.68
C GLY A 407 16.28 -1.32 -3.37
N ARG A 408 15.48 -2.20 -3.97
CA ARG A 408 15.98 -3.34 -4.77
C ARG A 408 16.42 -2.92 -6.18
N VAL A 409 16.91 -3.87 -6.97
CA VAL A 409 17.50 -3.68 -8.32
C VAL A 409 16.74 -2.63 -9.15
N GLY A 410 17.42 -1.53 -9.50
CA GLY A 410 16.91 -0.44 -10.34
C GLY A 410 15.83 0.44 -9.71
N ALA A 411 15.41 0.16 -8.48
CA ALA A 411 14.34 0.85 -7.76
C ALA A 411 14.87 1.86 -6.73
N THR A 412 13.99 2.76 -6.30
CA THR A 412 14.24 3.66 -5.16
C THR A 412 13.26 3.32 -4.04
N GLY A 413 13.78 3.09 -2.85
CA GLY A 413 13.00 2.81 -1.64
C GLY A 413 13.34 3.78 -0.54
N THR A 414 12.33 4.31 0.13
CA THR A 414 12.50 5.18 1.31
C THR A 414 11.62 4.71 2.46
N VAL A 415 12.23 4.52 3.63
CA VAL A 415 11.50 4.21 4.88
C VAL A 415 11.76 5.30 5.90
N HIS A 416 10.70 5.83 6.50
CA HIS A 416 10.77 6.71 7.67
C HIS A 416 10.16 6.00 8.88
N VAL A 417 10.89 6.00 9.99
CA VAL A 417 10.41 5.54 11.30
C VAL A 417 10.57 6.69 12.29
N THR A 418 9.46 7.29 12.70
CA THR A 418 9.47 8.54 13.48
C THR A 418 8.42 8.56 14.59
N SER A 419 8.47 9.55 15.48
CA SER A 419 7.47 9.78 16.53
C SER A 419 7.07 8.53 17.35
N GLY A 420 8.03 7.64 17.66
CA GLY A 420 7.78 6.42 18.43
C GLY A 420 7.31 5.22 17.60
N GLY A 421 7.30 5.33 16.26
CA GLY A 421 7.00 4.24 15.35
C GLY A 421 8.02 3.11 15.42
N LYS A 422 7.60 1.87 15.11
CA LYS A 422 8.46 0.68 15.22
C LYS A 422 8.35 -0.25 14.02
N ILE A 423 9.48 -0.71 13.51
CA ILE A 423 9.55 -1.81 12.54
C ILE A 423 10.31 -2.98 13.17
N ASN A 424 9.70 -4.16 13.16
CA ASN A 424 10.21 -5.38 13.76
C ASN A 424 10.39 -6.47 12.68
N ALA A 425 11.61 -6.63 12.17
CA ALA A 425 12.02 -7.73 11.30
C ALA A 425 12.48 -8.92 12.17
N MET A 426 11.52 -9.70 12.66
CA MET A 426 11.72 -10.69 13.72
C MET A 426 11.24 -12.08 13.29
N GLY A 427 11.81 -12.63 12.20
CA GLY A 427 11.55 -14.03 11.85
C GLY A 427 12.09 -14.99 12.91
N SER A 428 11.60 -16.21 12.98
CA SER A 428 11.97 -17.16 14.04
C SER A 428 13.36 -17.77 13.85
N SER A 429 13.83 -17.87 12.61
CA SER A 429 15.16 -18.38 12.27
C SER A 429 16.07 -17.27 11.75
N ASP A 430 15.51 -16.27 11.07
CA ASP A 430 16.25 -15.18 10.44
C ASP A 430 15.39 -13.90 10.41
N GLY A 431 16.02 -12.74 10.61
CA GLY A 431 15.34 -11.46 10.62
C GLY A 431 16.26 -10.33 10.21
N ASP A 432 16.27 -10.04 8.91
CA ASP A 432 17.24 -9.13 8.29
C ASP A 432 16.59 -7.87 7.70
N VAL A 433 17.37 -6.79 7.67
CA VAL A 433 17.04 -5.55 6.98
C VAL A 433 18.09 -5.23 5.93
N PHE A 434 17.68 -5.03 4.67
CA PHE A 434 18.56 -4.67 3.56
C PHE A 434 18.21 -3.27 3.04
N ILE A 435 19.20 -2.38 2.97
CA ILE A 435 19.04 -0.97 2.59
C ILE A 435 20.01 -0.68 1.45
N GLY A 436 19.49 -0.56 0.22
CA GLY A 436 20.32 -0.42 -0.98
C GLY A 436 21.28 -1.60 -1.14
N ALA A 437 20.90 -2.76 -0.62
CA ALA A 437 21.68 -3.99 -0.61
C ALA A 437 20.84 -5.11 -1.22
N ALA A 438 21.50 -6.12 -1.78
CA ALA A 438 20.84 -7.27 -2.40
C ALA A 438 21.30 -8.55 -1.75
N PHE A 439 20.34 -9.39 -1.37
CA PHE A 439 20.60 -10.79 -1.08
C PHE A 439 20.62 -11.56 -2.40
N ALA A 440 21.59 -12.45 -2.57
CA ALA A 440 21.89 -13.09 -3.85
C ALA A 440 20.88 -14.12 -4.35
N ASP A 441 19.89 -14.44 -3.51
CA ASP A 441 18.85 -15.34 -3.96
C ASP A 441 18.17 -14.75 -5.21
N PHE A 442 17.94 -15.58 -6.22
CA PHE A 442 17.47 -15.22 -7.56
C PHE A 442 18.48 -14.66 -8.58
N GLY A 443 19.80 -14.68 -8.33
CA GLY A 443 20.80 -14.41 -9.38
C GLY A 443 20.77 -12.98 -9.94
N ARG A 444 20.36 -12.00 -9.11
CA ARG A 444 20.21 -10.60 -9.51
C ARG A 444 21.48 -9.79 -9.14
N PRO A 445 22.15 -9.15 -10.12
CA PRO A 445 23.54 -8.69 -9.93
C PRO A 445 23.74 -7.28 -9.32
N ALA A 446 22.71 -6.50 -9.00
CA ALA A 446 22.89 -5.14 -8.44
C ALA A 446 21.71 -4.68 -7.58
N ALA A 447 21.95 -4.10 -6.40
CA ALA A 447 20.91 -3.45 -5.60
C ALA A 447 20.55 -2.04 -6.13
N GLY A 448 19.44 -1.47 -5.64
CA GLY A 448 18.97 -0.13 -6.03
C GLY A 448 19.44 0.96 -5.07
N ILE A 449 18.63 1.99 -4.92
CA ILE A 449 18.84 3.08 -3.96
C ILE A 449 17.88 2.88 -2.78
N GLY A 450 18.43 2.61 -1.61
CA GLY A 450 17.67 2.46 -0.37
C GLY A 450 18.01 3.54 0.64
N THR A 451 16.99 4.15 1.23
CA THR A 451 17.15 5.14 2.30
C THR A 451 16.26 4.77 3.47
N VAL A 452 16.82 4.69 4.67
CA VAL A 452 16.08 4.52 5.92
C VAL A 452 16.47 5.62 6.87
N VAL A 453 15.46 6.29 7.44
CA VAL A 453 15.63 7.29 8.49
C VAL A 453 14.85 6.83 9.71
N VAL A 454 15.54 6.67 10.83
CA VAL A 454 14.94 6.40 12.14
C VAL A 454 15.22 7.60 13.03
N GLU A 455 14.17 8.30 13.45
CA GLU A 455 14.32 9.57 14.17
C GLU A 455 13.32 9.72 15.32
N GLY A 456 13.74 10.43 16.36
CA GLY A 456 12.91 10.73 17.52
C GLY A 456 12.92 9.62 18.57
N ALA A 457 12.76 10.05 19.83
CA ALA A 457 12.77 9.14 20.98
C ALA A 457 11.67 8.07 20.88
N GLY A 458 12.05 6.82 21.12
CA GLY A 458 11.15 5.67 21.08
C GLY A 458 10.92 5.08 19.67
N SER A 459 11.44 5.72 18.63
CA SER A 459 11.44 5.18 17.27
C SER A 459 12.50 4.08 17.14
N GLU A 460 12.10 2.93 16.62
CA GLU A 460 12.94 1.73 16.61
C GLU A 460 12.89 0.99 15.27
N LEU A 461 14.07 0.58 14.78
CA LEU A 461 14.20 -0.46 13.77
C LEU A 461 14.88 -1.68 14.42
N ASN A 462 14.15 -2.78 14.46
CA ASN A 462 14.57 -4.00 15.12
C ASN A 462 14.76 -5.11 14.06
N ALA A 463 15.95 -5.68 14.00
CA ALA A 463 16.29 -6.84 13.19
C ALA A 463 16.73 -7.97 14.12
N LEU A 464 16.32 -9.20 13.86
CA LEU A 464 16.80 -10.35 14.65
C LEU A 464 18.30 -10.58 14.45
N ASP A 465 18.77 -10.53 13.20
CA ASP A 465 20.16 -10.82 12.85
C ASP A 465 20.90 -9.56 12.36
N GLY A 466 20.77 -9.20 11.08
CA GLY A 466 21.59 -8.18 10.46
C GLY A 466 20.82 -6.98 9.90
N VAL A 467 21.47 -5.81 9.94
CA VAL A 467 21.12 -4.66 9.10
C VAL A 467 22.24 -4.43 8.08
N TYR A 468 21.91 -4.44 6.79
CA TYR A 468 22.87 -4.36 5.70
C TYR A 468 22.65 -3.09 4.89
N VAL A 469 23.61 -2.17 4.93
CA VAL A 469 23.55 -0.87 4.27
C VAL A 469 24.54 -0.84 3.13
N GLY A 470 24.05 -0.80 1.88
CA GLY A 470 24.87 -0.73 0.67
C GLY A 470 25.93 -1.84 0.56
N SER A 471 25.70 -2.99 1.18
CA SER A 471 26.67 -4.09 1.28
C SER A 471 26.51 -5.13 0.17
N SER A 472 27.62 -5.80 -0.14
CA SER A 472 27.69 -6.90 -1.13
C SER A 472 27.74 -8.29 -0.46
N GLU A 473 27.88 -8.34 0.87
CA GLU A 473 28.48 -9.49 1.54
C GLU A 473 27.53 -10.64 1.89
N VAL A 474 26.21 -10.48 1.74
CA VAL A 474 25.29 -11.61 2.00
C VAL A 474 24.93 -12.35 0.72
N GLY A 475 25.57 -13.51 0.55
CA GLY A 475 25.18 -14.52 -0.45
C GLY A 475 25.70 -14.28 -1.88
N GLY A 476 26.37 -13.15 -2.18
CA GLY A 476 26.89 -12.84 -3.52
C GLY A 476 26.04 -11.86 -4.36
N GLY A 477 25.20 -11.03 -3.72
CA GLY A 477 24.52 -9.92 -4.37
C GLY A 477 25.47 -8.74 -4.61
N GLY A 478 25.27 -7.97 -5.68
CA GLY A 478 26.09 -6.78 -5.96
C GLY A 478 25.69 -5.58 -5.09
N PRO A 479 26.63 -4.68 -4.75
CA PRO A 479 26.35 -3.51 -3.93
C PRO A 479 25.40 -2.54 -4.67
N GLY A 480 24.53 -1.88 -3.91
CA GLY A 480 23.76 -0.71 -4.35
C GLY A 480 24.11 0.50 -3.49
N THR A 481 23.26 1.52 -3.49
CA THR A 481 23.46 2.71 -2.66
C THR A 481 22.51 2.67 -1.47
N GLY A 482 23.05 2.49 -0.28
CA GLY A 482 22.31 2.42 0.97
C GLY A 482 22.61 3.61 1.88
N THR A 483 21.57 4.20 2.48
CA THR A 483 21.75 5.20 3.54
C THR A 483 20.88 4.85 4.73
N LEU A 484 21.49 4.80 5.91
CA LEU A 484 20.83 4.64 7.19
C LEU A 484 21.13 5.86 8.07
N THR A 485 20.11 6.63 8.40
CA THR A 485 20.20 7.76 9.34
C THR A 485 19.51 7.40 10.65
N VAL A 486 20.21 7.56 11.77
CA VAL A 486 19.68 7.27 13.11
C VAL A 486 19.92 8.47 14.00
N ARG A 487 18.86 9.14 14.46
CA ARG A 487 19.01 10.44 15.13
C ARG A 487 17.94 10.79 16.14
N ASP A 488 18.14 11.87 16.89
CA ASP A 488 17.15 12.47 17.80
C ASP A 488 16.64 11.47 18.87
N GLY A 489 17.52 10.58 19.34
CA GLY A 489 17.19 9.56 20.35
C GLY A 489 16.58 8.27 19.80
N ALA A 490 16.56 8.08 18.48
CA ALA A 490 16.17 6.82 17.85
C ALA A 490 17.17 5.69 18.10
N THR A 491 16.70 4.45 17.95
CA THR A 491 17.50 3.25 18.21
C THR A 491 17.40 2.22 17.07
N ILE A 492 18.53 1.61 16.72
CA ILE A 492 18.60 0.38 15.93
C ILE A 492 18.95 -0.77 16.86
N ASN A 493 18.24 -1.89 16.76
CA ASN A 493 18.56 -3.12 17.50
C ASN A 493 18.81 -4.26 16.51
N ALA A 494 19.98 -4.86 16.56
CA ALA A 494 20.38 -5.99 15.72
C ALA A 494 21.53 -6.77 16.38
N THR A 495 21.89 -7.93 15.84
CA THR A 495 23.15 -8.58 16.22
C THR A 495 24.32 -7.82 15.60
N ASN A 496 24.23 -7.53 14.30
CA ASN A 496 25.25 -6.82 13.55
C ASN A 496 24.63 -5.76 12.61
N VAL A 497 25.34 -4.66 12.43
CA VAL A 497 25.06 -3.67 11.38
C VAL A 497 26.27 -3.61 10.46
N TYR A 498 26.04 -3.78 9.16
CA TYR A 498 27.06 -3.78 8.12
C TYR A 498 26.91 -2.57 7.21
N ALA A 499 27.95 -1.76 7.12
CA ALA A 499 28.06 -0.68 6.13
C ALA A 499 29.09 -1.09 5.06
N GLY A 500 28.59 -1.52 3.90
CA GLY A 500 29.45 -1.92 2.79
C GLY A 500 29.87 -0.77 1.88
N THR A 501 30.63 -1.05 0.82
CA THR A 501 31.15 -0.05 -0.15
C THR A 501 30.16 1.01 -0.68
N GLY A 502 28.87 0.71 -0.78
CA GLY A 502 27.84 1.67 -1.19
C GLY A 502 26.99 2.21 -0.04
N GLY A 503 27.38 1.91 1.19
CA GLY A 503 26.64 2.18 2.42
C GLY A 503 27.14 3.41 3.16
N VAL A 504 26.19 4.22 3.62
CA VAL A 504 26.43 5.34 4.54
C VAL A 504 25.56 5.17 5.77
N LEU A 505 26.16 5.19 6.95
CA LEU A 505 25.47 5.29 8.24
C LEU A 505 25.79 6.65 8.87
N ASN A 506 24.77 7.41 9.28
CA ASN A 506 24.96 8.70 9.93
C ASN A 506 23.92 9.01 11.01
N GLY A 507 24.12 10.14 11.72
CA GLY A 507 23.22 10.61 12.77
C GLY A 507 23.78 10.49 14.18
N ASP A 508 23.02 10.97 15.17
CA ASP A 508 23.39 11.04 16.60
C ASP A 508 22.58 10.06 17.49
N GLY A 509 22.07 8.99 16.89
CA GLY A 509 21.26 7.97 17.56
C GLY A 509 22.08 6.87 18.25
N THR A 510 21.39 5.78 18.57
CA THR A 510 22.00 4.60 19.20
C THR A 510 21.89 3.37 18.31
N ILE A 511 23.01 2.67 18.14
CA ILE A 511 23.12 1.37 17.48
C ILE A 511 23.39 0.33 18.57
N ASN A 512 22.39 -0.49 18.90
CA ASN A 512 22.53 -1.65 19.78
C ASN A 512 22.88 -2.89 18.97
N ALA A 513 24.12 -2.93 18.47
CA ALA A 513 24.68 -4.01 17.68
C ALA A 513 26.22 -3.86 17.60
N ASN A 514 26.91 -4.88 17.09
CA ASN A 514 28.24 -4.66 16.54
C ASN A 514 28.13 -3.89 15.21
N LEU A 515 29.01 -2.93 14.98
CA LEU A 515 29.05 -2.14 13.74
C LEU A 515 30.29 -2.50 12.93
N ILE A 516 30.09 -3.12 11.77
CA ILE A 516 31.12 -3.54 10.83
C ILE A 516 31.06 -2.65 9.58
N VAL A 517 32.17 -1.99 9.25
CA VAL A 517 32.27 -1.07 8.12
C VAL A 517 33.29 -1.62 7.11
N ASP A 518 32.79 -2.30 6.09
CA ASP A 518 33.61 -2.87 5.01
C ASP A 518 33.48 -2.06 3.71
N GLY A 519 34.30 -1.02 3.60
CA GLY A 519 34.29 -0.12 2.45
C GLY A 519 33.27 1.01 2.52
N GLY A 520 32.33 0.97 3.47
CA GLY A 520 31.31 2.00 3.66
C GLY A 520 31.80 3.23 4.42
N THR A 521 30.88 4.14 4.72
CA THR A 521 31.14 5.35 5.51
C THR A 521 30.25 5.39 6.75
N VAL A 522 30.86 5.72 7.89
CA VAL A 522 30.15 6.12 9.11
C VAL A 522 30.46 7.57 9.39
N ALA A 523 29.42 8.40 9.53
CA ALA A 523 29.53 9.82 9.82
C ALA A 523 28.64 10.15 11.04
N PRO A 524 29.16 10.09 12.28
CA PRO A 524 28.40 10.44 13.47
C PRO A 524 27.82 11.86 13.38
N GLY A 525 26.69 12.09 14.03
CA GLY A 525 26.07 13.41 14.20
C GLY A 525 24.95 13.79 13.22
N ASN A 526 24.17 14.82 13.60
CA ASN A 526 23.50 15.75 12.67
C ASN A 526 24.48 16.88 12.26
N SER A 527 25.78 16.56 12.33
CA SER A 527 26.94 17.34 11.95
C SER A 527 26.97 18.78 12.49
N PRO A 528 27.49 18.99 13.73
CA PRO A 528 28.13 18.00 14.61
C PRO A 528 27.21 17.27 15.61
N GLY A 529 27.52 16.03 16.01
CA GLY A 529 26.78 15.27 17.05
C GLY A 529 27.44 13.94 17.52
N THR A 530 26.77 13.18 18.40
CA THR A 530 27.33 11.94 19.00
C THR A 530 26.56 10.69 18.58
N LEU A 531 27.21 9.77 17.85
CA LEU A 531 26.68 8.43 17.57
C LEU A 531 27.14 7.45 18.64
N THR A 532 26.23 6.64 19.18
CA THR A 532 26.57 5.58 20.14
C THR A 532 26.42 4.19 19.53
N VAL A 533 27.45 3.36 19.67
CA VAL A 533 27.48 1.93 19.34
C VAL A 533 27.61 1.13 20.63
N ASN A 534 26.54 0.45 21.01
CA ASN A 534 26.49 -0.45 22.16
C ASN A 534 26.90 -1.87 21.75
N GLY A 535 28.12 -1.99 21.26
CA GLY A 535 28.75 -3.22 20.78
C GLY A 535 30.19 -2.95 20.37
N ASP A 536 30.77 -3.85 19.59
CA ASP A 536 32.09 -3.67 18.99
C ASP A 536 32.00 -2.83 17.71
N PHE A 537 33.08 -2.13 17.36
CA PHE A 537 33.21 -1.32 16.14
C PHE A 537 34.41 -1.77 15.30
N ASP A 538 34.15 -2.32 14.12
CA ASP A 538 35.18 -2.77 13.18
C ASP A 538 35.18 -1.89 11.92
N LEU A 539 36.21 -1.06 11.76
CA LEU A 539 36.46 -0.28 10.55
C LEU A 539 37.52 -1.01 9.71
N LEU A 540 37.05 -1.73 8.68
CA LEU A 540 37.88 -2.51 7.77
C LEU A 540 38.38 -1.60 6.63
N MET A 541 37.84 -1.72 5.41
CA MET A 541 38.24 -0.87 4.28
C MET A 541 37.40 0.41 4.15
N GLY A 542 36.69 0.81 5.22
CA GLY A 542 35.76 1.94 5.23
C GLY A 542 36.34 3.28 5.70
N THR A 543 35.45 4.26 5.86
CA THR A 543 35.77 5.60 6.36
C THR A 543 34.94 5.93 7.60
N LEU A 544 35.60 6.40 8.66
CA LEU A 544 34.97 7.15 9.75
C LEU A 544 35.18 8.65 9.47
N LEU A 545 34.11 9.35 9.14
CA LEU A 545 34.13 10.80 8.89
C LEU A 545 33.79 11.54 10.19
N ILE A 546 34.67 12.45 10.61
CA ILE A 546 34.50 13.30 11.79
C ILE A 546 34.47 14.75 11.34
N GLU A 547 33.31 15.39 11.43
CA GLU A 547 33.16 16.81 11.11
C GLU A 547 33.48 17.69 12.32
N ILE A 548 34.21 18.78 12.08
CA ILE A 548 34.70 19.69 13.11
C ILE A 548 34.36 21.14 12.71
N ALA A 549 33.46 21.77 13.46
CA ALA A 549 33.03 23.15 13.27
C ALA A 549 33.49 24.10 14.41
N GLY A 550 34.04 23.56 15.50
CA GLY A 550 34.52 24.29 16.65
C GLY A 550 35.14 23.37 17.70
N THR A 551 35.54 23.92 18.84
CA THR A 551 36.21 23.18 19.94
C THR A 551 35.28 22.83 21.10
N GLY A 552 34.06 23.37 21.11
CA GLY A 552 33.06 23.09 22.12
C GLY A 552 32.41 21.71 21.96
N ALA A 553 31.83 21.21 23.05
CA ALA A 553 31.00 20.01 22.99
C ALA A 553 29.81 20.22 22.03
N GLY A 554 29.59 19.28 21.12
CA GLY A 554 28.58 19.42 20.06
C GLY A 554 29.01 20.33 18.90
N GLU A 555 30.27 20.80 18.89
CA GLU A 555 30.86 21.50 17.73
C GLU A 555 31.77 20.59 16.90
N PHE A 556 31.89 19.32 17.26
CA PHE A 556 32.55 18.27 16.48
C PHE A 556 31.87 16.92 16.71
N ASP A 557 32.04 16.01 15.76
CA ASP A 557 31.45 14.68 15.83
C ASP A 557 32.17 13.78 16.83
N VAL A 558 31.37 12.92 17.48
CA VAL A 558 31.85 11.92 18.43
C VAL A 558 31.27 10.56 18.11
N LEU A 559 32.14 9.55 17.99
CA LEU A 559 31.74 8.14 18.02
C LEU A 559 31.99 7.58 19.43
N ASN A 560 30.96 7.03 20.05
CA ASN A 560 31.05 6.37 21.35
C ASN A 560 30.81 4.87 21.21
N VAL A 561 31.80 4.05 21.54
CA VAL A 561 31.78 2.59 21.40
C VAL A 561 31.88 1.94 22.77
N SER A 562 30.91 1.12 23.15
CA SER A 562 30.93 0.45 24.46
C SER A 562 31.89 -0.75 24.51
N GLY A 563 32.10 -1.42 23.38
CA GLY A 563 32.94 -2.60 23.23
C GLY A 563 34.36 -2.29 22.74
N ASP A 564 34.94 -3.25 22.02
CA ASP A 564 36.23 -3.10 21.35
C ASP A 564 36.08 -2.25 20.07
N ALA A 565 37.14 -1.54 19.69
CA ALA A 565 37.21 -0.81 18.44
C ALA A 565 38.44 -1.27 17.64
N THR A 566 38.23 -1.81 16.45
CA THR A 566 39.29 -2.28 15.55
C THR A 566 39.24 -1.48 14.25
N LEU A 567 40.20 -0.59 14.03
CA LEU A 567 40.26 0.25 12.82
C LEU A 567 41.36 -0.20 11.86
N ALA A 568 41.58 -1.52 11.80
CA ALA A 568 42.71 -2.12 11.13
C ALA A 568 42.56 -2.09 9.60
N GLY A 569 43.10 -1.02 8.99
CA GLY A 569 43.12 -0.82 7.54
C GLY A 569 42.14 0.22 7.00
N GLY A 570 41.37 0.88 7.89
CA GLY A 570 40.40 1.91 7.52
C GLY A 570 40.96 3.32 7.52
N THR A 571 40.14 4.28 7.10
CA THR A 571 40.47 5.72 7.11
C THR A 571 39.64 6.46 8.14
N ILE A 572 40.28 7.29 8.96
CA ILE A 572 39.61 8.35 9.70
C ILE A 572 39.83 9.66 8.95
N GLU A 573 38.75 10.29 8.49
CA GLU A 573 38.79 11.61 7.87
C GLU A 573 38.30 12.68 8.85
N PHE A 574 39.12 13.70 9.10
CA PHE A 574 38.72 14.89 9.83
C PHE A 574 38.38 16.01 8.86
N GLN A 575 37.10 16.39 8.82
CA GLN A 575 36.59 17.42 7.92
C GLN A 575 36.30 18.71 8.70
N PHE A 576 37.11 19.74 8.47
CA PHE A 576 36.91 21.06 9.07
C PHE A 576 35.86 21.86 8.30
N LEU A 577 34.75 22.19 8.95
CA LEU A 577 33.58 22.83 8.34
C LEU A 577 33.57 24.34 8.51
N ASN A 578 32.78 25.03 7.70
CA ASN A 578 32.43 26.46 7.86
C ASN A 578 33.62 27.43 7.96
N GLY A 579 34.79 27.05 7.44
CA GLY A 579 36.02 27.83 7.57
C GLY A 579 36.61 27.83 8.97
N PHE A 580 36.19 26.90 9.84
CA PHE A 580 36.82 26.69 11.14
C PHE A 580 38.27 26.26 10.92
N SER A 581 39.15 26.87 11.72
CA SER A 581 40.58 26.69 11.63
C SER A 581 41.12 26.58 13.06
N PRO A 582 41.55 25.38 13.49
CA PRO A 582 41.96 25.17 14.87
C PRO A 582 43.22 25.98 15.19
N LEU A 583 43.35 26.43 16.43
CA LEU A 583 44.60 26.99 16.94
C LEU A 583 45.50 25.87 17.45
N ALA A 584 46.79 26.12 17.49
CA ALA A 584 47.73 25.20 18.14
C ALA A 584 47.24 24.88 19.58
N LEU A 585 47.27 23.59 19.93
CA LEU A 585 46.79 22.99 21.18
C LEU A 585 45.27 22.81 21.30
N ASP A 586 44.47 23.19 20.31
CA ASP A 586 43.07 22.78 20.27
C ASP A 586 42.97 21.26 20.15
N GLY A 587 42.06 20.65 20.92
CA GLY A 587 41.86 19.20 21.00
C GLY A 587 40.42 18.80 20.69
N PHE A 588 40.25 17.67 20.02
CA PHE A 588 38.96 17.13 19.60
C PHE A 588 38.86 15.66 20.03
N ASP A 589 38.09 15.39 21.09
CA ASP A 589 37.87 14.06 21.66
C ASP A 589 36.81 13.30 20.83
N PHE A 590 37.21 12.78 19.67
CA PHE A 590 36.29 12.30 18.64
C PHE A 590 35.86 10.83 18.80
N LEU A 591 36.62 10.02 19.55
CA LEU A 591 36.35 8.59 19.71
C LEU A 591 36.48 8.18 21.17
N ASN A 592 35.41 7.62 21.72
CA ASN A 592 35.38 7.02 23.05
C ASN A 592 35.24 5.50 22.90
N VAL A 593 36.10 4.73 23.58
CA VAL A 593 36.12 3.26 23.53
C VAL A 593 36.10 2.70 24.94
N GLY A 594 35.11 1.84 25.22
CA GLY A 594 34.98 1.14 26.50
C GLY A 594 35.92 -0.07 26.64
N GLY A 595 36.26 -0.72 25.53
CA GLY A 595 37.16 -1.87 25.44
C GLY A 595 38.58 -1.53 24.99
N THR A 596 39.13 -2.40 24.15
CA THR A 596 40.44 -2.24 23.52
C THR A 596 40.32 -1.44 22.22
N LEU A 597 41.39 -0.72 21.87
CA LEU A 597 41.50 -0.07 20.56
C LEU A 597 42.70 -0.61 19.81
N ASP A 598 42.47 -1.03 18.57
CA ASP A 598 43.51 -1.32 17.58
C ASP A 598 43.46 -0.33 16.41
N LEU A 599 44.54 0.43 16.23
CA LEU A 599 44.74 1.37 15.12
C LEU A 599 45.78 0.88 14.10
N THR A 600 46.10 -0.42 14.10
CA THR A 600 47.14 -0.98 13.26
C THR A 600 46.79 -0.80 11.78
N GLY A 601 47.56 0.05 11.09
CA GLY A 601 47.35 0.31 9.66
C GLY A 601 46.21 1.28 9.34
N THR A 602 45.63 1.96 10.34
CA THR A 602 44.67 3.05 10.13
C THR A 602 45.33 4.23 9.41
N GLN A 603 44.61 4.81 8.45
CA GLN A 603 44.99 6.03 7.76
C GLN A 603 44.26 7.22 8.34
N PHE A 604 44.89 8.39 8.32
CA PHE A 604 44.33 9.63 8.81
C PHE A 604 44.40 10.68 7.71
N GLU A 605 43.25 11.29 7.42
CA GLU A 605 43.11 12.33 6.41
C GLU A 605 42.52 13.58 7.05
N VAL A 606 42.92 14.75 6.53
CA VAL A 606 42.39 16.04 6.96
C VAL A 606 41.93 16.80 5.73
N SER A 607 40.68 17.25 5.74
CA SER A 607 40.08 18.09 4.71
C SER A 607 39.52 19.39 5.32
N GLY A 608 39.29 20.41 4.48
CA GLY A 608 38.79 21.72 4.93
C GLY A 608 39.88 22.73 5.37
N LEU A 609 41.14 22.30 5.51
CA LEU A 609 42.28 23.16 5.84
C LEU A 609 43.27 23.34 4.68
N GLY A 610 44.08 24.39 4.76
CA GLY A 610 45.22 24.67 3.91
C GLY A 610 46.36 23.68 4.12
N SER A 611 47.26 23.57 3.14
CA SER A 611 48.41 22.68 3.25
C SER A 611 49.35 23.09 4.40
N GLY A 612 49.94 22.09 5.07
CA GLY A 612 50.88 22.31 6.17
C GLY A 612 50.27 22.30 7.57
N PHE A 613 48.97 21.97 7.70
CA PHE A 613 48.39 21.62 9.00
C PHE A 613 49.08 20.38 9.58
N GLN A 614 49.40 20.43 10.87
CA GLN A 614 50.05 19.37 11.63
C GLN A 614 49.21 19.07 12.86
N TYR A 615 49.08 17.79 13.18
CA TYR A 615 48.33 17.31 14.33
C TYR A 615 49.08 16.15 14.98
N ASP A 616 48.73 15.89 16.24
CA ASP A 616 49.10 14.68 16.97
C ASP A 616 47.83 13.92 17.37
N LEU A 617 47.97 12.63 17.63
CA LEU A 617 46.90 11.79 18.13
C LEU A 617 47.27 11.30 19.53
N SER A 618 46.39 11.54 20.50
CA SER A 618 46.62 11.14 21.88
C SER A 618 45.50 10.24 22.39
N GLN A 619 45.86 9.30 23.25
CA GLN A 619 44.93 8.44 23.97
C GLN A 619 45.04 8.68 25.47
N ASN A 620 43.91 8.91 26.14
CA ASN A 620 43.85 8.96 27.60
C ASN A 620 42.58 8.27 28.11
N GLY A 621 42.73 7.15 28.82
CA GLY A 621 41.61 6.50 29.50
C GLY A 621 40.45 6.07 28.60
N GLY A 622 40.73 5.61 27.36
CA GLY A 622 39.72 5.18 26.39
C GLY A 622 39.21 6.29 25.47
N VAL A 623 39.61 7.54 25.71
CA VAL A 623 39.30 8.69 24.84
C VAL A 623 40.45 8.91 23.87
N PHE A 624 40.11 9.05 22.58
CA PHE A 624 41.03 9.38 21.50
C PHE A 624 40.79 10.80 21.00
N SER A 625 41.88 11.54 20.91
CA SER A 625 41.84 12.97 20.60
C SER A 625 42.78 13.31 19.46
N LEU A 626 42.32 14.16 18.54
CA LEU A 626 43.19 14.91 17.64
C LEU A 626 43.60 16.22 18.31
N VAL A 627 44.89 16.52 18.35
CA VAL A 627 45.43 17.77 18.91
C VAL A 627 46.18 18.54 17.84
N ALA A 628 45.79 19.79 17.60
CA ALA A 628 46.47 20.65 16.64
C ALA A 628 47.88 21.02 17.12
N LEU A 629 48.90 20.84 16.28
CA LEU A 629 50.29 21.19 16.60
C LEU A 629 50.69 22.59 16.10
N ASN A 630 49.95 23.11 15.12
CA ASN A 630 50.05 24.47 14.62
C ASN A 630 48.66 25.03 14.32
N ASP A 631 48.59 26.35 14.16
CA ASP A 631 47.37 26.99 13.69
C ASP A 631 47.03 26.46 12.29
N GLY A 632 45.78 26.04 12.12
CA GLY A 632 45.22 25.82 10.81
C GLY A 632 45.22 27.12 10.01
N SER A 633 45.15 26.98 8.68
CA SER A 633 44.71 28.07 7.83
C SER A 633 43.60 27.53 6.95
N THR A 634 42.55 28.30 6.70
CA THR A 634 41.51 27.88 5.75
C THR A 634 42.10 27.76 4.36
N GLN A 635 41.72 26.73 3.59
CA GLN A 635 42.01 26.72 2.17
C GLN A 635 41.46 28.01 1.55
N ALA A 636 42.33 28.84 0.95
CA ALA A 636 41.85 30.02 0.25
C ALA A 636 40.93 29.54 -0.87
N SER A 637 39.62 29.82 -0.78
CA SER A 637 38.76 29.77 -1.97
C SER A 637 39.47 30.65 -2.99
N GLU A 638 39.97 30.09 -4.09
CA GLU A 638 40.60 30.92 -5.11
C GLU A 638 39.59 32.01 -5.44
N PRO A 639 39.88 33.30 -5.15
CA PRO A 639 38.89 34.31 -5.35
C PRO A 639 38.58 34.29 -6.85
N ALA A 640 37.33 34.55 -7.21
CA ALA A 640 36.90 34.81 -8.59
C ALA A 640 37.81 35.84 -9.32
N ALA A 641 38.73 36.50 -8.61
CA ALA A 641 39.94 37.15 -9.10
C ALA A 641 40.73 36.37 -10.16
N ALA A 642 40.89 35.04 -10.11
CA ALA A 642 41.59 34.30 -11.18
C ALA A 642 40.76 34.32 -12.49
N GLY A 643 39.44 34.19 -12.39
CA GLY A 643 38.50 34.40 -13.50
C GLY A 643 38.46 35.86 -13.96
N LEU A 644 38.49 36.83 -13.05
CA LEU A 644 38.52 38.27 -13.35
C LEU A 644 39.87 38.74 -13.94
N LEU A 645 40.99 38.10 -13.61
CA LEU A 645 42.29 38.32 -14.24
C LEU A 645 42.27 37.76 -15.68
N GLY A 646 41.66 36.59 -15.89
CA GLY A 646 41.44 36.01 -17.21
C GLY A 646 40.54 36.88 -18.11
N VAL A 647 39.42 37.36 -17.58
CA VAL A 647 38.50 38.27 -18.30
C VAL A 647 39.14 39.65 -18.51
N GLY A 648 39.92 40.15 -17.55
CA GLY A 648 40.69 41.39 -17.65
C GLY A 648 41.79 41.34 -18.71
N LEU A 649 42.49 40.20 -18.85
CA LEU A 649 43.50 39.97 -19.89
C LEU A 649 42.87 39.80 -21.29
N LEU A 650 41.70 39.14 -21.40
CA LEU A 650 40.91 39.08 -22.63
C LEU A 650 40.35 40.46 -23.07
N ALA A 651 39.94 41.30 -22.12
CA ALA A 651 39.52 42.67 -22.38
C ALA A 651 40.70 43.58 -22.84
N LEU A 652 41.92 43.35 -22.34
CA LEU A 652 43.13 44.04 -22.81
C LEU A 652 43.61 43.53 -24.18
N TRP A 653 43.44 42.24 -24.47
CA TRP A 653 43.78 41.66 -25.77
C TRP A 653 42.84 42.11 -26.90
N THR A 654 41.54 42.25 -26.63
CA THR A 654 40.56 42.76 -27.61
C THR A 654 40.70 44.27 -27.86
N ARG A 655 41.14 45.06 -26.87
CA ARG A 655 41.40 46.51 -27.04
C ARG A 655 42.65 46.83 -27.87
N SER A 656 43.66 45.94 -27.89
CA SER A 656 44.88 46.15 -28.69
C SER A 656 44.71 45.85 -30.19
N ARG A 657 43.67 45.09 -30.58
CA ARG A 657 43.37 44.77 -31.99
C ARG A 657 42.48 45.78 -32.73
N PHE A 658 41.92 46.78 -32.04
CA PHE A 658 41.08 47.83 -32.67
C PHE A 658 41.80 49.15 -32.95
N ARG A 659 43.13 49.25 -32.74
CA ARG A 659 43.88 50.50 -32.96
C ARG A 659 44.76 50.54 -34.23
N VAL A 660 44.56 49.60 -35.17
CA VAL A 660 45.20 49.64 -36.50
C VAL A 660 44.16 49.34 -37.58
N ARG A 661 43.43 50.39 -37.98
CA ARG A 661 42.85 50.61 -39.32
C ARG A 661 42.31 52.05 -39.38
N ARG A 662 43.19 52.97 -39.74
CA ARG A 662 42.87 54.10 -40.61
C ARG A 662 43.49 53.79 -41.96
#